data_AF-A0A078FKP0-F1
#
_entry.id   AF-A0A078FKP0-F1
#
_cell.length_a   1.000
_cell.length_b   1.000
_cell.length_c   1.000
_cell.angle_alpha   90.00
_cell.angle_beta   90.00
_cell.angle_gamma   90.00
#
_symmetry.space_group_name_H-M   'P 1'
#
loop_
_entity.id
_entity.type
_entity.pdbx_description
1 polymer ?
#
loop_
_entity_poly.entity_id
_entity_poly.type
_entity_poly.pdbx_seq_one_letter_code
_entity_poly.pdbx_strand_id
1 'polypeptide(L)'
;MCRGVQHPIRGLFLRSYLAQVSRDKLPEIGSDYQGDANTVMDAVEFVLQNFTEMNKLWVRIQHQGPGTVREKQEKERNELRDLVGKNLHVLGQIEGVHLEMYKETVLPRILEQVVNCKDDFAQYYLMECIIQVFPDEYHLQTLETLLAACTQLMPTVDTKIVLTQLMDRLSNYAVSSPDVLHEFLQVEAFAKLNNAIGKVIDTQIEMPIVGAMTLFVSLLTFALRVHPDRLDYVDQVLGACVVKLSSGPKLEDARAMKQVVALLSAPLEKYNDKVTALTLSNYPRVMDHLDDGTNKVMAMLIIQSIMKNNSCISTADKVEVLFEVIKGLIKDLDGNATEELEEEDFQEEQNSVARLINMLDNEEPEEMLKIICVVRKHLMTGGTRRLPFTIPPLIFSALRLVRQLESQGGDITGEDLPATPRNIFQILNQTIEVLSSVPCPELALRLYLQCAEAASDCDLEPVAYEFFTQAFILYEEEIADSEAQVTAIHLIVGTLQRINVFGVENRDTLTHKATGYSARLLKKPDQCRAVYACSHLFWVDDLDGIKDGERALLCLRRALRIANAAQQMANATRGSSGPVTLFVEILNKYIYVYEKGNPHITPSDIQSLIELINTEMQSDNNGNTRTHSDPFFTSTLRYMRFQKQKGGLMGDKYELIKL
;
A
#
# COMPACT_ATOMS: atom_id res chain seq x y z
N MET A 1 -18.47 -4.40 -67.60
CA MET A 1 -18.24 -5.82 -67.94
C MET A 1 -18.16 -6.74 -66.72
N CYS A 2 -17.37 -6.44 -65.68
CA CYS A 2 -17.23 -7.33 -64.50
C CYS A 2 -18.54 -7.63 -63.74
N ARG A 3 -19.57 -6.77 -63.86
CA ARG A 3 -20.92 -7.06 -63.35
C ARG A 3 -21.57 -8.30 -63.96
N GLY A 4 -21.08 -8.81 -65.09
CA GLY A 4 -21.58 -10.06 -65.69
C GLY A 4 -21.23 -11.32 -64.90
N VAL A 5 -20.20 -11.28 -64.04
CA VAL A 5 -19.77 -12.43 -63.24
C VAL A 5 -20.37 -12.34 -61.83
N GLN A 6 -21.50 -13.01 -61.64
CA GLN A 6 -22.25 -13.01 -60.36
C GLN A 6 -21.91 -14.18 -59.43
N HIS A 7 -21.07 -15.12 -59.89
CA HIS A 7 -20.59 -16.22 -59.04
C HIS A 7 -19.63 -15.67 -57.96
N PRO A 8 -19.90 -15.86 -56.65
CA PRO A 8 -19.14 -15.22 -55.58
C PRO A 8 -17.62 -15.40 -55.65
N ILE A 9 -17.14 -16.65 -55.60
CA ILE A 9 -15.70 -16.94 -55.56
C ILE A 9 -15.00 -16.46 -56.84
N ARG A 10 -15.48 -16.86 -58.02
CA ARG A 10 -14.90 -16.45 -59.32
C ARG A 10 -14.92 -14.93 -59.50
N GLY A 11 -16.01 -14.28 -59.08
CA GLY A 11 -16.16 -12.83 -59.13
C GLY A 11 -15.19 -12.11 -58.19
N LEU A 12 -15.01 -12.61 -56.96
CA LEU A 12 -14.03 -12.07 -56.00
C LEU A 12 -12.61 -12.16 -56.55
N PHE A 13 -12.19 -13.32 -57.05
CA PHE A 13 -10.85 -13.48 -57.62
C PHE A 13 -10.64 -12.64 -58.87
N LEU A 14 -11.63 -12.59 -59.78
CA LEU A 14 -11.55 -11.73 -60.97
C LEU A 14 -11.40 -10.25 -60.60
N ARG A 15 -12.19 -9.79 -59.63
CA ARG A 15 -12.16 -8.39 -59.18
C ARG A 15 -10.92 -8.05 -58.37
N SER A 16 -10.42 -8.98 -57.57
CA SER A 16 -9.13 -8.83 -56.89
C SER A 16 -7.97 -8.78 -57.89
N TYR A 17 -8.01 -9.62 -58.92
CA TYR A 17 -7.01 -9.59 -59.99
C TYR A 17 -7.08 -8.27 -60.77
N LEU A 18 -8.30 -7.80 -61.08
CA LEU A 18 -8.51 -6.49 -61.71
C LEU A 18 -7.88 -5.37 -60.88
N ALA A 19 -8.19 -5.30 -59.58
CA ALA A 19 -7.64 -4.29 -58.68
C ALA A 19 -6.10 -4.32 -58.64
N GLN A 20 -5.49 -5.51 -58.69
CA GLN A 20 -4.05 -5.67 -58.71
C GLN A 20 -3.42 -5.20 -60.03
N VAL A 21 -4.03 -5.51 -61.18
CA VAL A 21 -3.53 -5.14 -62.52
C VAL A 21 -3.80 -3.67 -62.86
N SER A 22 -4.78 -3.05 -62.20
CA SER A 22 -5.09 -1.63 -62.40
C SER A 22 -4.30 -0.71 -61.47
N ARG A 23 -3.63 -1.23 -60.42
CA ARG A 23 -3.04 -0.42 -59.35
C ARG A 23 -2.06 0.64 -59.86
N ASP A 24 -1.18 0.27 -60.79
CA ASP A 24 -0.17 1.14 -61.41
C ASP A 24 -0.74 2.04 -62.54
N LYS A 25 -2.06 1.94 -62.80
CA LYS A 25 -2.74 2.60 -63.92
C LYS A 25 -3.92 3.46 -63.47
N LEU A 26 -4.08 3.63 -62.15
CA LEU A 26 -5.08 4.54 -61.61
C LEU A 26 -4.60 5.99 -61.81
N PRO A 27 -5.50 6.91 -62.20
CA PRO A 27 -5.19 8.34 -62.18
C PRO A 27 -4.86 8.79 -60.76
N GLU A 28 -3.62 9.25 -60.55
CA GLU A 28 -3.12 9.74 -59.25
C GLU A 28 -2.36 11.05 -59.48
N ILE A 29 -2.11 11.82 -58.41
CA ILE A 29 -1.39 13.08 -58.50
C ILE A 29 0.02 12.79 -59.02
N GLY A 30 0.37 13.34 -60.20
CA GLY A 30 1.68 13.14 -60.82
C GLY A 30 1.83 11.84 -61.62
N SER A 31 0.76 11.09 -61.88
CA SER A 31 0.82 9.89 -62.73
C SER A 31 0.66 10.23 -64.23
N ASP A 32 1.30 9.44 -65.09
CA ASP A 32 1.20 9.57 -66.57
C ASP A 32 -0.25 9.39 -67.10
N TYR A 33 -1.14 8.89 -66.25
CA TYR A 33 -2.55 8.62 -66.55
C TYR A 33 -3.48 9.76 -66.08
N GLN A 34 -2.94 10.80 -65.43
CA GLN A 34 -3.66 12.01 -65.07
C GLN A 34 -3.87 12.89 -66.31
N GLY A 35 -5.10 13.32 -66.56
CA GLY A 35 -5.44 14.25 -67.65
C GLY A 35 -6.74 15.00 -67.39
N ASP A 36 -7.11 15.96 -68.25
CA ASP A 36 -8.28 16.84 -68.05
C ASP A 36 -9.61 16.09 -67.87
N ALA A 37 -9.71 14.86 -68.36
CA ALA A 37 -10.90 13.99 -68.24
C ALA A 37 -10.73 12.82 -67.26
N ASN A 38 -9.53 12.58 -66.73
CA ASN A 38 -9.20 11.44 -65.86
C ASN A 38 -8.61 11.97 -64.55
N THR A 39 -9.47 12.05 -63.54
CA THR A 39 -9.16 12.64 -62.23
C THR A 39 -8.96 11.56 -61.17
N VAL A 40 -8.39 11.96 -60.03
CA VAL A 40 -8.30 11.11 -58.83
C VAL A 40 -9.69 10.60 -58.40
N MET A 41 -10.75 11.38 -58.62
CA MET A 41 -12.13 10.97 -58.34
C MET A 41 -12.56 9.75 -59.15
N ASP A 42 -12.10 9.63 -60.40
CA ASP A 42 -12.42 8.47 -61.25
C ASP A 42 -11.74 7.20 -60.72
N ALA A 43 -10.51 7.33 -60.20
CA ALA A 43 -9.82 6.23 -59.52
C ALA A 43 -10.57 5.81 -58.26
N VAL A 44 -10.97 6.78 -57.43
CA VAL A 44 -11.73 6.54 -56.20
C VAL A 44 -13.08 5.88 -56.51
N GLU A 45 -13.84 6.38 -57.49
CA GLU A 45 -15.12 5.80 -57.91
C GLU A 45 -14.94 4.35 -58.40
N PHE A 46 -13.90 4.11 -59.20
CA PHE A 46 -13.59 2.78 -59.71
C PHE A 46 -13.34 1.79 -58.57
N VAL A 47 -12.52 2.16 -57.58
CA VAL A 47 -12.20 1.29 -56.45
C VAL A 47 -13.40 1.12 -55.52
N LEU A 48 -14.16 2.18 -55.22
CA LEU A 48 -15.40 2.10 -54.42
C LEU A 48 -16.47 1.21 -55.08
N GLN A 49 -16.63 1.32 -56.40
CA GLN A 49 -17.53 0.45 -57.14
C GLN A 49 -17.05 -1.01 -57.10
N ASN A 50 -15.74 -1.24 -57.19
CA ASN A 50 -15.19 -2.59 -57.08
C ASN A 50 -15.40 -3.17 -55.67
N PHE A 51 -15.12 -2.37 -54.64
CA PHE A 51 -15.37 -2.70 -53.24
C PHE A 51 -16.83 -3.07 -52.97
N THR A 52 -17.77 -2.23 -53.42
CA THR A 52 -19.22 -2.46 -53.27
C THR A 52 -19.64 -3.81 -53.84
N GLU A 53 -19.17 -4.12 -55.05
CA GLU A 53 -19.52 -5.38 -55.71
C GLU A 53 -18.82 -6.58 -55.07
N MET A 54 -17.58 -6.44 -54.62
CA MET A 54 -16.85 -7.48 -53.89
C MET A 54 -17.51 -7.78 -52.54
N ASN A 55 -17.93 -6.76 -51.79
CA ASN A 55 -18.66 -6.94 -50.53
C ASN A 55 -19.98 -7.71 -50.75
N LYS A 56 -20.76 -7.33 -51.77
CA LYS A 56 -22.00 -8.05 -52.13
C LYS A 56 -21.74 -9.51 -52.50
N LEU A 57 -20.70 -9.79 -53.28
CA LEU A 57 -20.32 -11.16 -53.63
C LEU A 57 -19.90 -11.96 -52.40
N TRP A 58 -19.13 -11.35 -51.50
CA TRP A 58 -18.65 -11.98 -50.29
C TRP A 58 -19.77 -12.31 -49.30
N VAL A 59 -20.71 -11.39 -49.06
CA VAL A 59 -21.92 -11.64 -48.25
C VAL A 59 -22.83 -12.68 -48.91
N ARG A 60 -22.86 -12.74 -50.25
CA ARG A 60 -23.62 -13.77 -50.97
C ARG A 60 -23.11 -15.19 -50.68
N ILE A 61 -21.82 -15.38 -50.37
CA ILE A 61 -21.26 -16.70 -50.00
C ILE A 61 -22.02 -17.30 -48.82
N GLN A 62 -22.40 -16.49 -47.83
CA GLN A 62 -23.16 -16.91 -46.64
C GLN A 62 -24.52 -17.56 -46.97
N HIS A 63 -25.08 -17.22 -48.14
CA HIS A 63 -26.43 -17.61 -48.53
C HIS A 63 -26.44 -18.70 -49.62
N GLN A 64 -25.27 -19.22 -50.03
CA GLN A 64 -25.21 -20.25 -51.06
C GLN A 64 -25.43 -21.63 -50.47
N GLY A 65 -26.38 -22.42 -50.99
CA GLY A 65 -26.52 -23.82 -50.62
C GLY A 65 -27.19 -24.10 -49.26
N PRO A 66 -27.34 -25.38 -48.89
CA PRO A 66 -28.07 -25.80 -47.69
C PRO A 66 -27.31 -25.49 -46.39
N GLY A 67 -28.05 -25.30 -45.29
CA GLY A 67 -27.52 -24.86 -43.99
C GLY A 67 -26.43 -25.75 -43.37
N THR A 68 -26.31 -27.01 -43.80
CA THR A 68 -25.25 -27.94 -43.37
C THR A 68 -23.84 -27.52 -43.82
N VAL A 69 -23.73 -26.58 -44.76
CA VAL A 69 -22.45 -26.11 -45.31
C VAL A 69 -22.03 -24.74 -44.74
N ARG A 70 -22.81 -24.15 -43.83
CA ARG A 70 -22.57 -22.80 -43.26
C ARG A 70 -21.21 -22.66 -42.59
N GLU A 71 -20.80 -23.64 -41.78
CA GLU A 71 -19.51 -23.60 -41.08
C GLU A 71 -18.33 -23.61 -42.07
N LYS A 72 -18.44 -24.41 -43.14
CA LYS A 72 -17.46 -24.42 -44.23
C LYS A 72 -17.44 -23.07 -44.97
N GLN A 73 -18.60 -22.45 -45.18
CA GLN A 73 -18.70 -21.14 -45.84
C GLN A 73 -18.10 -20.02 -45.00
N GLU A 74 -18.31 -20.02 -43.69
CA GLU A 74 -17.70 -19.05 -42.79
C GLU A 74 -16.16 -19.16 -42.82
N LYS A 75 -15.63 -20.39 -42.85
CA LYS A 75 -14.19 -20.62 -43.02
C LYS A 75 -13.67 -20.10 -44.37
N GLU A 76 -14.34 -20.43 -45.47
CA GLU A 76 -13.98 -19.92 -46.80
C GLU A 76 -14.09 -18.38 -46.87
N ARG A 77 -15.13 -17.79 -46.26
CA ARG A 77 -15.30 -16.34 -46.17
C ARG A 77 -14.17 -15.69 -45.39
N ASN A 78 -13.72 -16.31 -44.30
CA ASN A 78 -12.60 -15.83 -43.52
C ASN A 78 -11.28 -15.88 -44.31
N GLU A 79 -11.04 -16.91 -45.09
CA GLU A 79 -9.86 -17.00 -45.98
C GLU A 79 -9.90 -15.96 -47.11
N LEU A 80 -11.10 -15.58 -47.58
CA LEU A 80 -11.28 -14.66 -48.70
C LEU A 80 -11.46 -13.18 -48.29
N ARG A 81 -11.54 -12.88 -46.99
CA ARG A 81 -11.82 -11.52 -46.48
C ARG A 81 -10.80 -10.47 -46.98
N ASP A 82 -9.52 -10.87 -47.05
CA ASP A 82 -8.43 -10.01 -47.49
C ASP A 82 -8.56 -9.57 -48.96
N LEU A 83 -9.27 -10.34 -49.78
CA LEU A 83 -9.55 -9.91 -51.16
C LEU A 83 -10.44 -8.67 -51.18
N VAL A 84 -11.41 -8.58 -50.26
CA VAL A 84 -12.28 -7.41 -50.13
C VAL A 84 -11.50 -6.25 -49.49
N GLY A 85 -10.78 -6.52 -48.41
CA GLY A 85 -9.97 -5.52 -47.67
C GLY A 85 -8.88 -4.85 -48.52
N LYS A 86 -8.31 -5.55 -49.51
CA LYS A 86 -7.36 -4.98 -50.47
C LYS A 86 -7.88 -3.72 -51.18
N ASN A 87 -9.18 -3.61 -51.44
CA ASN A 87 -9.72 -2.40 -52.06
C ASN A 87 -9.59 -1.19 -51.13
N LEU A 88 -9.80 -1.38 -49.82
CA LEU A 88 -9.60 -0.33 -48.83
C LEU A 88 -8.12 0.05 -48.75
N HIS A 89 -7.22 -0.95 -48.79
CA HIS A 89 -5.78 -0.70 -48.82
C HIS A 89 -5.34 0.12 -50.03
N VAL A 90 -5.90 -0.15 -51.21
CA VAL A 90 -5.67 0.66 -52.41
C VAL A 90 -6.17 2.09 -52.20
N LEU A 91 -7.38 2.29 -51.66
CA LEU A 91 -7.91 3.63 -51.35
C LEU A 91 -7.01 4.42 -50.38
N GLY A 92 -6.43 3.75 -49.38
CA GLY A 92 -5.50 4.38 -48.43
C GLY A 92 -4.13 4.72 -49.01
N GLN A 93 -3.78 4.19 -50.19
CA GLN A 93 -2.49 4.43 -50.85
C GLN A 93 -2.55 5.47 -51.96
N ILE A 94 -3.74 5.86 -52.42
CA ILE A 94 -3.90 6.89 -53.44
C ILE A 94 -3.50 8.24 -52.82
N GLU A 95 -2.37 8.81 -53.25
CA GLU A 95 -1.85 10.08 -52.69
C GLU A 95 -2.83 11.26 -52.81
N GLY A 96 -3.70 11.22 -53.82
CA GLY A 96 -4.71 12.27 -54.01
C GLY A 96 -5.90 12.20 -53.06
N VAL A 97 -6.05 11.16 -52.24
CA VAL A 97 -7.13 11.08 -51.23
C VAL A 97 -6.74 11.89 -50.01
N HIS A 98 -6.93 13.20 -50.10
CA HIS A 98 -6.79 14.13 -48.97
C HIS A 98 -7.96 14.03 -47.99
N LEU A 99 -7.80 14.63 -46.81
CA LEU A 99 -8.78 14.59 -45.72
C LEU A 99 -10.21 14.97 -46.15
N GLU A 100 -10.38 16.05 -46.93
CA GLU A 100 -11.69 16.50 -47.39
C GLU A 100 -12.37 15.45 -48.28
N MET A 101 -11.63 14.87 -49.22
CA MET A 101 -12.13 13.82 -50.10
C MET A 101 -12.49 12.54 -49.32
N TYR A 102 -11.68 12.20 -48.32
CA TYR A 102 -11.97 11.08 -47.44
C TYR A 102 -13.27 11.31 -46.65
N LYS A 103 -13.41 12.48 -46.04
CA LYS A 103 -14.54 12.87 -45.20
C LYS A 103 -15.86 12.96 -45.97
N GLU A 104 -15.85 13.57 -47.14
CA GLU A 104 -17.08 13.86 -47.89
C GLU A 104 -17.51 12.71 -48.82
N THR A 105 -16.55 11.94 -49.35
CA THR A 105 -16.84 10.94 -50.39
C THR A 105 -16.47 9.52 -49.98
N VAL A 106 -15.21 9.27 -49.62
CA VAL A 106 -14.69 7.90 -49.47
C VAL A 106 -15.32 7.19 -48.28
N LEU A 107 -15.21 7.78 -47.09
CA LEU A 107 -15.69 7.17 -45.85
C LEU A 107 -17.21 6.98 -45.85
N PRO A 108 -18.06 7.98 -46.19
CA PRO A 108 -19.51 7.78 -46.21
C PRO A 108 -19.95 6.63 -47.10
N ARG A 109 -19.34 6.47 -48.28
CA ARG A 109 -19.69 5.39 -49.22
C ARG A 109 -19.20 4.02 -48.77
N ILE A 110 -18.05 3.94 -48.09
CA ILE A 110 -17.61 2.69 -47.47
C ILE A 110 -18.59 2.31 -46.35
N LEU A 111 -18.90 3.25 -45.43
CA LEU A 111 -19.77 3.01 -44.28
C LEU A 111 -21.20 2.67 -44.71
N GLU A 112 -21.71 3.27 -45.78
CA GLU A 112 -22.99 2.91 -46.38
C GLU A 112 -23.03 1.41 -46.74
N GLN A 113 -21.95 0.87 -47.32
CA GLN A 113 -21.89 -0.56 -47.63
C GLN A 113 -21.74 -1.43 -46.40
N VAL A 114 -21.02 -0.97 -45.36
CA VAL A 114 -20.86 -1.70 -44.10
C VAL A 114 -22.19 -1.79 -43.36
N VAL A 115 -22.90 -0.68 -43.17
CA VAL A 115 -24.18 -0.67 -42.45
C VAL A 115 -25.24 -1.47 -43.22
N ASN A 116 -25.33 -1.29 -44.55
CA ASN A 116 -26.37 -1.93 -45.34
C ASN A 116 -26.13 -3.41 -45.64
N CYS A 117 -24.93 -3.95 -45.45
CA CYS A 117 -24.67 -5.35 -45.76
C CYS A 117 -25.36 -6.34 -44.82
N LYS A 118 -25.70 -5.90 -43.59
CA LYS A 118 -26.43 -6.68 -42.57
C LYS A 118 -25.86 -8.10 -42.39
N ASP A 119 -24.54 -8.20 -42.31
CA ASP A 119 -23.81 -9.45 -42.10
C ASP A 119 -22.73 -9.24 -41.03
N ASP A 120 -22.77 -10.04 -39.96
CA ASP A 120 -21.96 -9.83 -38.76
C ASP A 120 -20.47 -9.85 -39.05
N PHE A 121 -20.04 -10.88 -39.79
CA PHE A 121 -18.64 -11.10 -40.11
C PHE A 121 -18.10 -10.00 -41.02
N ALA A 122 -18.90 -9.57 -42.01
CA ALA A 122 -18.53 -8.50 -42.90
C ALA A 122 -18.44 -7.16 -42.20
N GLN A 123 -19.42 -6.83 -41.36
CA GLN A 123 -19.43 -5.60 -40.58
C GLN A 123 -18.22 -5.50 -39.66
N TYR A 124 -17.95 -6.56 -38.89
CA TYR A 124 -16.80 -6.64 -38.01
C TYR A 124 -15.48 -6.39 -38.76
N TYR A 125 -15.21 -7.21 -39.78
CA TYR A 125 -13.93 -7.17 -40.51
C TYR A 125 -13.73 -5.85 -41.26
N LEU A 126 -14.76 -5.32 -41.90
CA LEU A 126 -14.64 -4.09 -42.67
C LEU A 126 -14.39 -2.88 -41.76
N MET A 127 -15.02 -2.82 -40.59
CA MET A 127 -14.76 -1.76 -39.61
C MET A 127 -13.32 -1.83 -39.07
N GLU A 128 -12.85 -3.03 -38.73
CA GLU A 128 -11.45 -3.24 -38.34
C GLU A 128 -10.49 -2.81 -39.47
N CYS A 129 -10.80 -3.16 -40.72
CA CYS A 129 -9.98 -2.80 -41.87
C CYS A 129 -9.95 -1.28 -42.12
N ILE A 130 -11.08 -0.58 -41.96
CA ILE A 130 -11.12 0.89 -42.02
C ILE A 130 -10.19 1.49 -40.96
N ILE A 131 -10.31 1.03 -39.71
CA ILE A 131 -9.48 1.50 -38.60
C ILE A 131 -8.01 1.24 -38.88
N GLN A 132 -7.63 0.09 -39.44
CA GLN A 132 -6.24 -0.30 -39.70
C GLN A 132 -5.62 0.42 -40.91
N VAL A 133 -6.36 0.63 -41.99
CA VAL A 133 -5.81 1.09 -43.27
C VAL A 133 -5.62 2.60 -43.31
N PHE A 134 -6.59 3.37 -42.81
CA PHE A 134 -6.56 4.83 -42.96
C PHE A 134 -5.75 5.52 -41.84
N PRO A 135 -5.18 6.72 -42.08
CA PRO A 135 -4.39 7.47 -41.11
C PRO A 135 -5.18 7.94 -39.87
N ASP A 136 -4.46 8.21 -38.78
CA ASP A 136 -5.04 8.62 -37.48
C ASP A 136 -5.74 9.98 -37.55
N GLU A 137 -5.15 10.93 -38.29
CA GLU A 137 -5.73 12.25 -38.55
C GLU A 137 -7.12 12.15 -39.20
N TYR A 138 -7.28 11.20 -40.13
CA TYR A 138 -8.55 11.00 -40.83
C TYR A 138 -9.60 10.45 -39.88
N HIS A 139 -9.23 9.49 -39.02
CA HIS A 139 -10.11 8.95 -37.97
C HIS A 139 -10.53 10.03 -36.98
N LEU A 140 -9.62 10.92 -36.57
CA LEU A 140 -9.94 12.01 -35.66
C LEU A 140 -10.96 12.97 -36.28
N GLN A 141 -10.72 13.43 -37.50
CA GLN A 141 -11.57 14.43 -38.17
C GLN A 141 -12.91 13.87 -38.67
N THR A 142 -13.03 12.54 -38.76
CA THR A 142 -14.27 11.84 -39.17
C THR A 142 -14.89 10.99 -38.06
N LEU A 143 -14.44 11.19 -36.82
CA LEU A 143 -14.82 10.37 -35.66
C LEU A 143 -16.33 10.26 -35.48
N GLU A 144 -17.06 11.36 -35.68
CA GLU A 144 -18.51 11.38 -35.58
C GLU A 144 -19.19 10.45 -36.58
N THR A 145 -18.77 10.50 -37.84
CA THR A 145 -19.31 9.66 -38.91
C THR A 145 -19.00 8.18 -38.65
N LEU A 146 -17.77 7.88 -38.21
CA LEU A 146 -17.34 6.52 -37.90
C LEU A 146 -18.13 5.93 -36.72
N LEU A 147 -18.27 6.69 -35.63
CA LEU A 147 -19.00 6.26 -34.44
C LEU A 147 -20.51 6.13 -34.70
N ALA A 148 -21.09 7.02 -35.52
CA ALA A 148 -22.49 6.89 -35.95
C ALA A 148 -22.73 5.56 -36.68
N ALA A 149 -21.79 5.13 -37.54
CA ALA A 149 -21.89 3.82 -38.19
C ALA A 149 -21.76 2.66 -37.20
N CYS A 150 -20.87 2.75 -36.19
CA CYS A 150 -20.77 1.74 -35.13
C CYS A 150 -22.10 1.50 -34.40
N THR A 151 -22.89 2.56 -34.16
CA THR A 151 -24.22 2.44 -33.52
C THR A 151 -25.30 1.81 -34.42
N GLN A 152 -25.05 1.69 -35.72
CA GLN A 152 -25.99 1.13 -36.71
C GLN A 152 -25.64 -0.30 -37.14
N LEU A 153 -24.53 -0.86 -36.63
CA LEU A 153 -24.16 -2.25 -36.89
C LEU A 153 -25.15 -3.20 -36.24
N MET A 154 -25.16 -4.45 -36.70
CA MET A 154 -26.03 -5.45 -36.11
C MET A 154 -25.64 -5.70 -34.63
N PRO A 155 -26.62 -5.92 -33.73
CA PRO A 155 -26.34 -6.10 -32.30
C PRO A 155 -25.40 -7.28 -31.98
N THR A 156 -25.35 -8.26 -32.89
CA THR A 156 -24.52 -9.47 -32.82
C THR A 156 -23.05 -9.26 -33.21
N VAL A 157 -22.70 -8.09 -33.77
CA VAL A 157 -21.32 -7.72 -34.09
C VAL A 157 -20.54 -7.40 -32.80
N ASP A 158 -19.32 -7.93 -32.65
CA ASP A 158 -18.41 -7.59 -31.54
C ASP A 158 -17.82 -6.18 -31.73
N THR A 159 -18.69 -5.17 -31.54
CA THR A 159 -18.36 -3.74 -31.61
C THR A 159 -17.38 -3.32 -30.53
N LYS A 160 -17.28 -4.08 -29.43
CA LYS A 160 -16.33 -3.84 -28.36
C LYS A 160 -14.90 -3.86 -28.89
N ILE A 161 -14.50 -4.87 -29.68
CA ILE A 161 -13.13 -4.94 -30.22
C ILE A 161 -12.86 -3.76 -31.16
N VAL A 162 -13.81 -3.44 -32.05
CA VAL A 162 -13.68 -2.33 -33.01
C VAL A 162 -13.45 -1.00 -32.30
N LEU A 163 -14.26 -0.68 -31.29
CA LEU A 163 -14.14 0.55 -30.53
C LEU A 163 -12.87 0.58 -29.66
N THR A 164 -12.49 -0.53 -29.04
CA THR A 164 -11.22 -0.63 -28.30
C THR A 164 -10.02 -0.37 -29.22
N GLN A 165 -9.97 -0.99 -30.40
CA GLN A 165 -8.89 -0.75 -31.37
C GLN A 165 -8.82 0.72 -31.81
N LEU A 166 -9.97 1.35 -32.06
CA LEU A 166 -10.02 2.78 -32.42
C LEU A 166 -9.48 3.65 -31.28
N MET A 167 -9.94 3.43 -30.05
CA MET A 167 -9.48 4.19 -28.88
C MET A 167 -8.00 3.99 -28.59
N ASP A 168 -7.48 2.77 -28.70
CA ASP A 168 -6.07 2.47 -28.50
C ASP A 168 -5.21 3.17 -29.55
N ARG A 169 -5.64 3.14 -30.81
CA ARG A 169 -4.96 3.78 -31.93
C ARG A 169 -4.91 5.30 -31.76
N LEU A 170 -6.05 5.93 -31.47
CA LEU A 170 -6.12 7.38 -31.19
C LEU A 170 -5.33 7.77 -29.94
N SER A 171 -5.34 6.94 -28.89
CA SER A 171 -4.54 7.16 -27.69
C SER A 171 -3.04 7.14 -27.99
N ASN A 172 -2.58 6.20 -28.81
CA ASN A 172 -1.17 6.11 -29.21
C ASN A 172 -0.77 7.28 -30.13
N TYR A 173 -1.69 7.74 -30.99
CA TYR A 173 -1.48 8.94 -31.81
C TYR A 173 -1.28 10.18 -30.95
N ALA A 174 -2.15 10.39 -29.95
CA ALA A 174 -2.03 11.50 -29.00
C ALA A 174 -0.72 11.48 -28.19
N VAL A 175 -0.23 10.28 -27.83
CA VAL A 175 1.07 10.13 -27.13
C VAL A 175 2.25 10.41 -28.06
N SER A 176 2.17 9.96 -29.31
CA SER A 176 3.26 10.11 -30.28
C SER A 176 3.38 11.53 -30.83
N SER A 177 2.27 12.26 -30.89
CA SER A 177 2.18 13.61 -31.43
C SER A 177 1.45 14.51 -30.43
N PRO A 178 2.17 15.17 -29.50
CA PRO A 178 1.53 16.03 -28.50
C PRO A 178 0.92 17.30 -29.11
N ASP A 179 1.39 17.72 -30.29
CA ASP A 179 0.88 18.90 -30.98
C ASP A 179 -0.59 18.76 -31.38
N VAL A 180 -1.10 17.53 -31.59
CA VAL A 180 -2.48 17.28 -32.05
C VAL A 180 -3.50 17.25 -30.91
N LEU A 181 -3.07 17.37 -29.64
CA LEU A 181 -3.96 17.31 -28.47
C LEU A 181 -5.06 18.38 -28.49
N HIS A 182 -4.77 19.55 -29.06
CA HIS A 182 -5.76 20.62 -29.23
C HIS A 182 -6.87 20.23 -30.20
N GLU A 183 -6.58 19.45 -31.24
CA GLU A 183 -7.57 18.96 -32.20
C GLU A 183 -8.54 17.97 -31.54
N PHE A 184 -8.05 17.11 -30.63
CA PHE A 184 -8.90 16.21 -29.86
C PHE A 184 -9.95 16.95 -29.02
N LEU A 185 -9.58 18.11 -28.46
CA LEU A 185 -10.51 18.98 -27.76
C LEU A 185 -11.49 19.67 -28.72
N GLN A 186 -11.02 20.17 -29.86
CA GLN A 186 -11.87 20.83 -30.86
C GLN A 186 -12.94 19.90 -31.44
N VAL A 187 -12.59 18.63 -31.67
CA VAL A 187 -13.52 17.62 -32.19
C VAL A 187 -14.41 17.03 -31.09
N GLU A 188 -14.19 17.40 -29.82
CA GLU A 188 -14.87 16.84 -28.64
C GLU A 188 -14.78 15.31 -28.60
N ALA A 189 -13.60 14.77 -28.89
CA ALA A 189 -13.40 13.34 -29.13
C ALA A 189 -13.89 12.47 -27.96
N PHE A 190 -13.61 12.89 -26.71
CA PHE A 190 -14.08 12.21 -25.52
C PHE A 190 -15.62 12.14 -25.45
N ALA A 191 -16.32 13.26 -25.65
CA ALA A 191 -17.78 13.31 -25.56
C ALA A 191 -18.42 12.43 -26.64
N LYS A 192 -17.88 12.46 -27.87
CA LYS A 192 -18.34 11.62 -28.98
C LYS A 192 -18.14 10.12 -28.68
N LEU A 193 -16.96 9.74 -28.19
CA LEU A 193 -16.66 8.36 -27.80
C LEU A 193 -17.56 7.89 -26.64
N ASN A 194 -17.72 8.70 -25.60
CA ASN A 194 -18.55 8.39 -24.44
C ASN A 194 -20.02 8.17 -24.85
N ASN A 195 -20.58 9.07 -25.67
CA ASN A 195 -21.94 8.95 -26.19
C ASN A 195 -22.12 7.72 -27.09
N ALA A 196 -21.14 7.41 -27.94
CA ALA A 196 -21.19 6.25 -28.82
C ALA A 196 -21.14 4.94 -28.03
N ILE A 197 -20.25 4.84 -27.03
CA ILE A 197 -20.14 3.67 -26.15
C ILE A 197 -21.44 3.46 -25.38
N GLY A 198 -22.03 4.52 -24.81
CA GLY A 198 -23.33 4.43 -24.14
C GLY A 198 -24.42 3.86 -25.08
N LYS A 199 -24.55 4.42 -26.29
CA LYS A 199 -25.50 3.93 -27.29
C LYS A 199 -25.25 2.48 -27.70
N VAL A 200 -23.99 2.08 -27.90
CA VAL A 200 -23.65 0.69 -28.27
C VAL A 200 -24.02 -0.28 -27.16
N ILE A 201 -23.73 0.07 -25.90
CA ILE A 201 -24.10 -0.74 -24.73
C ILE A 201 -25.62 -0.85 -24.59
N ASP A 202 -26.36 0.23 -24.85
CA ASP A 202 -27.83 0.24 -24.78
C ASP A 202 -28.48 -0.57 -25.93
N THR A 203 -27.87 -0.54 -27.11
CA THR A 203 -28.40 -1.24 -28.31
C THR A 203 -28.10 -2.74 -28.26
N GLN A 204 -26.97 -3.15 -27.67
CA GLN A 204 -26.58 -4.55 -27.53
C GLN A 204 -27.08 -5.15 -26.20
N ILE A 205 -28.35 -5.56 -26.18
CA ILE A 205 -29.02 -6.12 -24.99
C ILE A 205 -28.29 -7.36 -24.42
N GLU A 206 -27.67 -8.17 -25.27
CA GLU A 206 -26.92 -9.38 -24.87
C GLU A 206 -25.45 -9.12 -24.52
N MET A 207 -24.97 -7.87 -24.51
CA MET A 207 -23.57 -7.57 -24.20
C MET A 207 -23.23 -8.00 -22.76
N PRO A 208 -22.22 -8.89 -22.57
CA PRO A 208 -21.76 -9.24 -21.23
C PRO A 208 -21.21 -8.03 -20.48
N ILE A 209 -21.37 -8.00 -19.15
CA ILE A 209 -20.85 -6.91 -18.31
C ILE A 209 -19.35 -6.70 -18.52
N VAL A 210 -18.58 -7.78 -18.68
CA VAL A 210 -17.15 -7.73 -19.02
C VAL A 210 -16.89 -6.85 -20.25
N GLY A 211 -17.71 -6.97 -21.28
CA GLY A 211 -17.57 -6.20 -22.52
C GLY A 211 -17.79 -4.71 -22.31
N ALA A 212 -18.83 -4.33 -21.57
CA ALA A 212 -19.08 -2.95 -21.18
C ALA A 212 -17.93 -2.39 -20.32
N MET A 213 -17.43 -3.16 -19.35
CA MET A 213 -16.30 -2.75 -18.51
C MET A 213 -15.02 -2.56 -19.34
N THR A 214 -14.73 -3.45 -20.30
CA THR A 214 -13.59 -3.27 -21.21
C THR A 214 -13.69 -1.97 -22.02
N LEU A 215 -14.88 -1.63 -22.51
CA LEU A 215 -15.09 -0.35 -23.22
C LEU A 215 -14.84 0.85 -22.29
N PHE A 216 -15.33 0.81 -21.05
CA PHE A 216 -15.05 1.87 -20.08
C PHE A 216 -13.56 1.97 -19.71
N VAL A 217 -12.85 0.84 -19.58
CA VAL A 217 -11.40 0.83 -19.34
C VAL A 217 -10.65 1.46 -20.53
N SER A 218 -11.01 1.12 -21.77
CA SER A 218 -10.42 1.73 -22.96
C SER A 218 -10.71 3.24 -23.03
N LEU A 219 -11.95 3.66 -22.74
CA LEU A 219 -12.34 5.07 -22.72
C LEU A 219 -11.62 5.87 -21.62
N LEU A 220 -11.47 5.28 -20.43
CA LEU A 220 -10.72 5.89 -19.34
C LEU A 220 -9.24 6.00 -19.68
N THR A 221 -8.65 4.96 -20.27
CA THR A 221 -7.26 4.97 -20.72
C THR A 221 -7.03 6.06 -21.77
N PHE A 222 -7.98 6.22 -22.70
CA PHE A 222 -7.98 7.32 -23.65
C PHE A 222 -8.03 8.68 -22.95
N ALA A 223 -8.98 8.88 -22.02
CA ALA A 223 -9.10 10.14 -21.28
C ALA A 223 -7.82 10.49 -20.50
N LEU A 224 -7.21 9.51 -19.81
CA LEU A 224 -5.98 9.68 -19.04
C LEU A 224 -4.75 10.00 -19.91
N ARG A 225 -4.73 9.56 -21.18
CA ARG A 225 -3.63 9.81 -22.12
C ARG A 225 -3.79 11.14 -22.86
N VAL A 226 -5.01 11.45 -23.32
CA VAL A 226 -5.30 12.62 -24.16
C VAL A 226 -5.63 13.86 -23.32
N HIS A 227 -6.29 13.69 -22.19
CA HIS A 227 -6.76 14.77 -21.32
C HIS A 227 -6.41 14.51 -19.84
N PRO A 228 -5.11 14.47 -19.48
CA PRO A 228 -4.70 14.13 -18.13
C PRO A 228 -5.30 15.08 -17.08
N ASP A 229 -5.42 16.37 -17.38
CA ASP A 229 -5.88 17.39 -16.42
C ASP A 229 -7.41 17.41 -16.22
N ARG A 230 -8.17 16.67 -17.03
CA ARG A 230 -9.64 16.66 -17.01
C ARG A 230 -10.20 15.55 -16.12
N LEU A 231 -10.16 15.81 -14.81
CA LEU A 231 -10.74 14.93 -13.79
C LEU A 231 -12.25 14.69 -13.98
N ASP A 232 -12.96 15.65 -14.57
CA ASP A 232 -14.38 15.55 -14.89
C ASP A 232 -14.67 14.44 -15.91
N TYR A 233 -13.77 14.21 -16.87
CA TYR A 233 -13.91 13.10 -17.83
C TYR A 233 -13.72 11.75 -17.15
N VAL A 234 -12.75 11.64 -16.25
CA VAL A 234 -12.55 10.42 -15.45
C VAL A 234 -13.78 10.12 -14.61
N ASP A 235 -14.32 11.12 -13.89
CA ASP A 235 -15.50 10.95 -13.04
C ASP A 235 -16.77 10.61 -13.84
N GLN A 236 -16.90 11.12 -15.08
CA GLN A 236 -17.99 10.74 -15.99
C GLN A 236 -17.93 9.27 -16.40
N VAL A 237 -16.73 8.73 -16.71
CA VAL A 237 -16.57 7.31 -17.05
C VAL A 237 -16.87 6.42 -15.83
N LEU A 238 -16.40 6.81 -14.65
CA LEU A 238 -16.73 6.12 -13.40
C LEU A 238 -18.23 6.18 -13.11
N GLY A 239 -18.88 7.32 -13.33
CA GLY A 239 -20.34 7.46 -13.19
C GLY A 239 -21.12 6.56 -14.14
N ALA A 240 -20.72 6.48 -15.42
CA ALA A 240 -21.31 5.56 -16.39
C ALA A 240 -21.13 4.09 -15.97
N CYS A 241 -19.97 3.75 -15.41
CA CYS A 241 -19.71 2.44 -14.83
C CYS A 241 -20.67 2.13 -13.66
N VAL A 242 -20.84 3.04 -12.70
CA VAL A 242 -21.79 2.89 -11.57
C VAL A 242 -23.21 2.63 -12.07
N VAL A 243 -23.68 3.38 -13.07
CA VAL A 243 -25.02 3.18 -13.65
C VAL A 243 -25.16 1.78 -14.24
N LYS A 244 -24.15 1.28 -14.95
CA LYS A 244 -24.18 -0.07 -15.51
C LYS A 244 -24.12 -1.15 -14.43
N LEU A 245 -23.29 -0.98 -13.41
CA LEU A 245 -23.16 -1.91 -12.29
C LEU A 245 -24.44 -1.97 -11.43
N SER A 246 -25.13 -0.83 -11.27
CA SER A 246 -26.40 -0.75 -10.54
C SER A 246 -27.58 -1.39 -11.27
N SER A 247 -27.47 -1.58 -12.60
CA SER A 247 -28.55 -2.13 -13.43
C SER A 247 -28.68 -3.65 -13.39
N GLY A 248 -27.71 -4.37 -12.80
CA GLY A 248 -27.66 -5.83 -12.75
C GLY A 248 -27.52 -6.39 -11.32
N PRO A 249 -27.56 -7.73 -11.15
CA PRO A 249 -27.19 -8.37 -9.89
C PRO A 249 -25.72 -8.09 -9.53
N LYS A 250 -25.35 -8.34 -8.26
CA LYS A 250 -23.95 -8.23 -7.80
C LYS A 250 -23.02 -8.99 -8.74
N LEU A 251 -21.85 -8.39 -8.99
CA LEU A 251 -20.95 -8.80 -10.06
C LEU A 251 -20.18 -10.07 -9.66
N GLU A 252 -20.59 -11.23 -10.16
CA GLU A 252 -19.95 -12.52 -9.83
C GLU A 252 -18.88 -12.96 -10.86
N ASP A 253 -18.84 -12.36 -12.07
CA ASP A 253 -17.86 -12.75 -13.09
C ASP A 253 -16.46 -12.21 -12.75
N ALA A 254 -15.53 -13.12 -12.42
CA ALA A 254 -14.13 -12.81 -12.12
C ALA A 254 -13.43 -12.01 -13.23
N ARG A 255 -13.81 -12.20 -14.51
CA ARG A 255 -13.24 -11.42 -15.62
C ARG A 255 -13.74 -9.98 -15.60
N ALA A 256 -14.99 -9.75 -15.22
CA ALA A 256 -15.54 -8.40 -15.09
C ALA A 256 -14.92 -7.70 -13.88
N MET A 257 -14.73 -8.41 -12.76
CA MET A 257 -14.01 -7.89 -11.59
C MET A 257 -12.60 -7.42 -11.96
N LYS A 258 -11.86 -8.22 -12.72
CA LYS A 258 -10.53 -7.84 -13.21
C LYS A 258 -10.54 -6.54 -14.04
N GLN A 259 -11.59 -6.31 -14.82
CA GLN A 259 -11.75 -5.06 -15.57
C GLN A 259 -12.09 -3.88 -14.66
N VAL A 260 -12.93 -4.06 -13.64
CA VAL A 260 -13.21 -3.00 -12.65
C VAL A 260 -11.96 -2.63 -11.86
N VAL A 261 -11.17 -3.62 -11.45
CA VAL A 261 -9.85 -3.40 -10.82
C VAL A 261 -8.92 -2.61 -11.74
N ALA A 262 -8.85 -2.95 -13.03
CA ALA A 262 -8.06 -2.20 -14.00
C ALA A 262 -8.58 -0.75 -14.19
N LEU A 263 -9.90 -0.56 -14.20
CA LEU A 263 -10.55 0.75 -14.29
C LEU A 263 -10.15 1.65 -13.10
N LEU A 264 -10.20 1.13 -11.87
CA LEU A 264 -9.85 1.89 -10.67
C LEU A 264 -8.34 2.10 -10.52
N SER A 265 -7.52 1.17 -11.01
CA SER A 265 -6.05 1.26 -10.94
C SER A 265 -5.48 2.28 -11.94
N ALA A 266 -6.10 2.47 -13.11
CA ALA A 266 -5.56 3.35 -14.15
C ALA A 266 -5.36 4.83 -13.71
N PRO A 267 -6.32 5.49 -13.02
CA PRO A 267 -6.10 6.82 -12.45
C PRO A 267 -5.00 6.83 -11.40
N LEU A 268 -4.94 5.79 -10.56
CA LEU A 268 -3.93 5.63 -9.52
C LEU A 268 -2.52 5.39 -10.09
N GLU A 269 -2.36 4.99 -11.34
CA GLU A 269 -1.03 4.91 -11.96
C GLU A 269 -0.64 6.25 -12.59
N LYS A 270 -1.60 6.94 -13.22
CA LYS A 270 -1.32 8.13 -14.03
C LYS A 270 -1.14 9.42 -13.23
N TYR A 271 -1.95 9.66 -12.20
CA TYR A 271 -1.90 10.92 -11.44
C TYR A 271 -0.73 10.97 -10.46
N ASN A 272 -0.08 12.12 -10.32
CA ASN A 272 1.01 12.28 -9.33
C ASN A 272 0.46 12.38 -7.91
N ASP A 273 -0.56 13.23 -7.69
CA ASP A 273 -1.34 13.24 -6.45
C ASP A 273 -2.42 12.14 -6.56
N LYS A 274 -2.14 10.99 -5.93
CA LYS A 274 -3.06 9.84 -5.92
C LYS A 274 -4.36 10.16 -5.22
N VAL A 275 -4.35 11.07 -4.25
CA VAL A 275 -5.55 11.38 -3.46
C VAL A 275 -6.56 12.16 -4.28
N THR A 276 -6.13 12.97 -5.26
CA THR A 276 -7.05 13.62 -6.20
C THR A 276 -7.93 12.62 -6.97
N ALA A 277 -7.41 11.44 -7.32
CA ALA A 277 -8.21 10.40 -7.95
C ALA A 277 -9.23 9.78 -6.96
N LEU A 278 -8.88 9.67 -5.68
CA LEU A 278 -9.76 9.16 -4.63
C LEU A 278 -10.87 10.16 -4.25
N THR A 279 -10.64 11.46 -4.44
CA THR A 279 -11.65 12.51 -4.20
C THR A 279 -12.73 12.59 -5.28
N LEU A 280 -12.63 11.79 -6.35
CA LEU A 280 -13.65 11.74 -7.39
C LEU A 280 -14.97 11.17 -6.84
N SER A 281 -16.08 11.82 -7.16
CA SER A 281 -17.38 11.54 -6.54
C SER A 281 -17.88 10.11 -6.79
N ASN A 282 -17.57 9.55 -7.94
CA ASN A 282 -18.00 8.21 -8.33
C ASN A 282 -16.97 7.11 -8.01
N TYR A 283 -15.74 7.46 -7.58
CA TYR A 283 -14.73 6.46 -7.25
C TYR A 283 -15.15 5.57 -6.06
N PRO A 284 -15.57 6.12 -4.88
CA PRO A 284 -16.07 5.30 -3.78
C PRO A 284 -17.32 4.49 -4.16
N ARG A 285 -18.18 5.05 -5.04
CA ARG A 285 -19.41 4.38 -5.49
C ARG A 285 -19.13 3.13 -6.31
N VAL A 286 -18.10 3.14 -7.15
CA VAL A 286 -17.68 1.92 -7.88
C VAL A 286 -17.16 0.87 -6.89
N MET A 287 -16.43 1.31 -5.86
CA MET A 287 -15.88 0.43 -4.82
C MET A 287 -16.98 -0.26 -3.99
N ASP A 288 -18.08 0.42 -3.70
CA ASP A 288 -19.24 -0.15 -2.99
C ASP A 288 -19.92 -1.31 -3.75
N HIS A 289 -19.66 -1.48 -5.06
CA HIS A 289 -20.16 -2.60 -5.86
C HIS A 289 -19.24 -3.82 -5.88
N LEU A 290 -18.02 -3.71 -5.33
CA LEU A 290 -17.07 -4.82 -5.25
C LEU A 290 -17.41 -5.78 -4.10
N ASP A 291 -16.99 -7.03 -4.22
CA ASP A 291 -16.99 -7.98 -3.11
C ASP A 291 -15.88 -7.64 -2.11
N ASP A 292 -15.98 -8.18 -0.89
CA ASP A 292 -15.05 -7.86 0.20
C ASP A 292 -13.60 -8.22 -0.14
N GLY A 293 -13.38 -9.34 -0.84
CA GLY A 293 -12.06 -9.79 -1.26
C GLY A 293 -11.43 -8.82 -2.25
N THR A 294 -12.16 -8.47 -3.32
CA THR A 294 -11.68 -7.50 -4.31
C THR A 294 -11.50 -6.10 -3.71
N ASN A 295 -12.35 -5.70 -2.76
CA ASN A 295 -12.18 -4.45 -2.02
C ASN A 295 -10.86 -4.38 -1.26
N LYS A 296 -10.47 -5.46 -0.57
CA LYS A 296 -9.17 -5.54 0.10
C LYS A 296 -8.00 -5.48 -0.88
N VAL A 297 -8.09 -6.20 -2.00
CA VAL A 297 -7.07 -6.14 -3.06
C VAL A 297 -6.90 -4.72 -3.59
N MET A 298 -8.00 -4.01 -3.87
CA MET A 298 -7.96 -2.62 -4.32
C MET A 298 -7.40 -1.68 -3.25
N ALA A 299 -7.79 -1.84 -1.98
CA ALA A 299 -7.25 -1.07 -0.88
C ALA A 299 -5.73 -1.24 -0.73
N MET A 300 -5.23 -2.47 -0.88
CA MET A 300 -3.79 -2.75 -0.88
C MET A 300 -3.08 -2.10 -2.08
N LEU A 301 -3.67 -2.14 -3.28
CA LEU A 301 -3.12 -1.44 -4.46
C LEU A 301 -3.05 0.08 -4.26
N ILE A 302 -4.05 0.68 -3.61
CA ILE A 302 -4.06 2.11 -3.26
C ILE A 302 -2.90 2.43 -2.32
N ILE A 303 -2.73 1.65 -1.24
CA ILE A 303 -1.64 1.83 -0.28
C ILE A 303 -0.29 1.71 -0.97
N GLN A 304 -0.09 0.66 -1.78
CA GLN A 304 1.15 0.46 -2.53
C GLN A 304 1.44 1.59 -3.52
N SER A 305 0.41 2.15 -4.16
CA SER A 305 0.56 3.28 -5.09
C SER A 305 1.00 4.56 -4.37
N ILE A 306 0.42 4.86 -3.20
CA ILE A 306 0.82 5.97 -2.34
C ILE A 306 2.28 5.80 -1.87
N MET A 307 2.64 4.59 -1.46
CA MET A 307 3.99 4.27 -0.99
C MET A 307 5.06 4.37 -2.10
N LYS A 308 4.78 3.86 -3.32
CA LYS A 308 5.74 3.89 -4.44
C LYS A 308 6.16 5.31 -4.82
N ASN A 309 5.27 6.28 -4.66
CA ASN A 309 5.49 7.65 -5.06
C ASN A 309 5.98 8.57 -3.94
N ASN A 310 6.09 8.07 -2.70
CA ASN A 310 6.37 8.87 -1.50
C ASN A 310 5.44 10.09 -1.35
N SER A 311 4.19 10.00 -1.81
CA SER A 311 3.24 11.10 -1.72
C SER A 311 2.72 11.23 -0.29
N CYS A 312 3.15 12.26 0.43
CA CYS A 312 2.63 12.55 1.77
C CYS A 312 1.22 13.11 1.67
N ILE A 313 0.33 12.66 2.56
CA ILE A 313 -1.06 13.12 2.62
C ILE A 313 -1.16 14.11 3.77
N SER A 314 -1.40 15.37 3.43
CA SER A 314 -1.24 16.50 4.35
C SER A 314 -2.53 17.11 4.89
N THR A 315 -3.72 16.70 4.45
CA THR A 315 -4.98 17.34 4.89
C THR A 315 -5.96 16.33 5.47
N ALA A 316 -6.66 16.68 6.54
CA ALA A 316 -7.60 15.79 7.23
C ALA A 316 -8.73 15.27 6.30
N ASP A 317 -9.25 16.12 5.40
CA ASP A 317 -10.31 15.73 4.45
C ASP A 317 -9.85 14.61 3.49
N LYS A 318 -8.62 14.73 2.98
CA LYS A 318 -7.98 13.71 2.13
C LYS A 318 -7.80 12.39 2.88
N VAL A 319 -7.47 12.47 4.18
CA VAL A 319 -7.32 11.28 5.03
C VAL A 319 -8.67 10.62 5.31
N GLU A 320 -9.73 11.39 5.58
CA GLU A 320 -11.09 10.84 5.76
C GLU A 320 -11.54 10.06 4.52
N VAL A 321 -11.36 10.63 3.33
CA VAL A 321 -11.70 9.96 2.05
C VAL A 321 -10.89 8.68 1.87
N LEU A 322 -9.58 8.72 2.14
CA LEU A 322 -8.72 7.54 2.03
C LEU A 322 -9.18 6.43 2.97
N PHE A 323 -9.44 6.74 4.24
CA PHE A 323 -9.80 5.76 5.25
C PHE A 323 -11.19 5.14 5.00
N GLU A 324 -12.13 5.90 4.43
CA GLU A 324 -13.42 5.37 3.95
C GLU A 324 -13.24 4.38 2.79
N VAL A 325 -12.31 4.67 1.87
CA VAL A 325 -11.99 3.79 0.73
C VAL A 325 -11.29 2.50 1.20
N ILE A 326 -10.41 2.56 2.21
CA ILE A 326 -9.72 1.38 2.76
C ILE A 326 -10.46 0.73 3.94
N LYS A 327 -11.73 1.07 4.18
CA LYS A 327 -12.52 0.57 5.32
C LYS A 327 -12.50 -0.94 5.48
N GLY A 328 -12.43 -1.70 4.38
CA GLY A 328 -12.37 -3.16 4.39
C GLY A 328 -11.06 -3.76 4.95
N LEU A 329 -9.97 -2.98 5.02
CA LEU A 329 -8.75 -3.37 5.72
C LEU A 329 -8.78 -2.99 7.21
N ILE A 330 -9.58 -1.98 7.56
CA ILE A 330 -9.64 -1.40 8.91
C ILE A 330 -10.70 -2.10 9.76
N LYS A 331 -11.89 -2.38 9.23
CA LYS A 331 -13.00 -2.98 9.96
C LYS A 331 -13.44 -4.27 9.28
N ASP A 332 -13.88 -5.25 10.06
CA ASP A 332 -14.61 -6.40 9.52
C ASP A 332 -15.94 -5.92 8.91
N LEU A 333 -16.14 -6.24 7.63
CA LEU A 333 -17.41 -6.00 6.95
C LEU A 333 -18.42 -7.04 7.44
N ASP A 334 -19.58 -6.59 7.91
CA ASP A 334 -20.59 -7.44 8.55
C ASP A 334 -21.05 -8.56 7.61
N GLY A 335 -20.84 -9.82 7.97
CA GLY A 335 -21.54 -10.97 7.38
C GLY A 335 -20.70 -12.10 6.78
N ASN A 336 -19.40 -11.89 6.54
CA ASN A 336 -18.53 -13.00 6.13
C ASN A 336 -17.75 -13.49 7.34
N ALA A 337 -18.20 -14.65 7.85
CA ALA A 337 -17.43 -15.50 8.74
C ALA A 337 -16.01 -15.58 8.20
N THR A 338 -15.05 -15.17 9.03
CA THR A 338 -13.64 -15.55 9.01
C THR A 338 -13.30 -16.44 7.81
N GLU A 339 -13.12 -15.85 6.62
CA GLU A 339 -12.21 -16.49 5.70
C GLU A 339 -10.91 -16.49 6.51
N GLU A 340 -10.48 -17.69 6.90
CA GLU A 340 -9.19 -17.92 7.53
C GLU A 340 -8.15 -17.51 6.48
N LEU A 341 -7.96 -16.20 6.32
CA LEU A 341 -6.78 -15.63 5.71
C LEU A 341 -5.62 -16.26 6.46
N GLU A 342 -4.66 -16.77 5.71
CA GLU A 342 -3.40 -17.20 6.28
C GLU A 342 -2.88 -16.07 7.18
N GLU A 343 -2.45 -16.40 8.40
CA GLU A 343 -2.09 -15.37 9.38
C GLU A 343 -1.02 -14.41 8.83
N GLU A 344 -0.19 -14.89 7.91
CA GLU A 344 0.81 -14.13 7.18
C GLU A 344 0.19 -13.07 6.26
N ASP A 345 -0.82 -13.42 5.46
CA ASP A 345 -1.52 -12.49 4.56
C ASP A 345 -2.22 -11.39 5.36
N PHE A 346 -2.92 -11.76 6.43
CA PHE A 346 -3.55 -10.78 7.33
C PHE A 346 -2.51 -9.86 7.97
N GLN A 347 -1.36 -10.40 8.38
CA GLN A 347 -0.29 -9.60 8.94
C GLN A 347 0.31 -8.64 7.89
N GLU A 348 0.45 -9.04 6.63
CA GLU A 348 0.92 -8.18 5.54
C GLU A 348 -0.07 -7.04 5.25
N GLU A 349 -1.38 -7.33 5.24
CA GLU A 349 -2.44 -6.32 5.13
C GLU A 349 -2.31 -5.28 6.24
N GLN A 350 -2.25 -5.71 7.50
CA GLN A 350 -2.19 -4.80 8.65
C GLN A 350 -0.87 -4.03 8.72
N ASN A 351 0.26 -4.65 8.33
CA ASN A 351 1.53 -3.97 8.21
C ASN A 351 1.50 -2.88 7.13
N SER A 352 0.74 -3.08 6.05
CA SER A 352 0.59 -2.07 5.00
C SER A 352 -0.21 -0.87 5.49
N VAL A 353 -1.28 -1.09 6.27
CA VAL A 353 -2.01 -0.01 6.95
C VAL A 353 -1.10 0.72 7.95
N ALA A 354 -0.29 -0.01 8.72
CA ALA A 354 0.69 0.58 9.64
C ALA A 354 1.71 1.47 8.92
N ARG A 355 2.18 1.05 7.74
CA ARG A 355 3.08 1.87 6.90
C ARG A 355 2.39 3.10 6.33
N LEU A 356 1.11 2.99 5.94
CA LEU A 356 0.33 4.11 5.44
C LEU A 356 0.24 5.25 6.46
N ILE A 357 0.07 4.92 7.76
CA ILE A 357 0.00 5.93 8.83
C ILE A 357 1.27 6.79 8.89
N ASN A 358 2.43 6.23 8.56
CA ASN A 358 3.69 6.97 8.52
C ASN A 358 3.81 7.92 7.31
N MET A 359 2.96 7.74 6.28
CA MET A 359 2.88 8.63 5.11
C MET A 359 1.96 9.84 5.34
N LEU A 360 1.30 9.90 6.50
CA LEU A 360 0.47 11.01 6.92
C LEU A 360 1.35 12.01 7.68
N ASP A 361 1.56 13.18 7.09
CA ASP A 361 2.42 14.21 7.66
C ASP A 361 1.98 15.60 7.20
N ASN A 362 1.98 16.54 8.14
CA ASN A 362 1.77 17.96 7.87
C ASN A 362 2.71 18.78 8.77
N GLU A 363 3.30 19.83 8.21
CA GLU A 363 4.15 20.78 8.93
C GLU A 363 3.37 21.61 9.96
N GLU A 364 2.07 21.82 9.72
CA GLU A 364 1.20 22.56 10.63
C GLU A 364 0.66 21.65 11.77
N PRO A 365 0.95 21.97 13.05
CA PRO A 365 0.63 21.07 14.16
C PRO A 365 -0.87 20.90 14.40
N GLU A 366 -1.67 21.93 14.13
CA GLU A 366 -3.13 21.85 14.27
C GLU A 366 -3.76 20.91 13.25
N GLU A 367 -3.33 20.99 12.00
CA GLU A 367 -3.82 20.11 10.94
C GLU A 367 -3.33 18.68 11.15
N MET A 368 -2.09 18.50 11.61
CA MET A 368 -1.58 17.18 12.00
C MET A 368 -2.39 16.57 13.15
N LEU A 369 -2.81 17.37 14.14
CA LEU A 369 -3.71 16.89 15.20
C LEU A 369 -5.07 16.45 14.65
N LYS A 370 -5.65 17.20 13.70
CA LYS A 370 -6.90 16.80 13.05
C LYS A 370 -6.73 15.47 12.30
N ILE A 371 -5.63 15.29 11.58
CA ILE A 371 -5.28 14.03 10.91
C ILE A 371 -5.23 12.88 11.94
N ILE A 372 -4.51 13.05 13.05
CA ILE A 372 -4.41 12.04 14.11
C ILE A 372 -5.80 11.69 14.66
N CYS A 373 -6.66 12.68 14.91
CA CYS A 373 -8.02 12.46 15.39
C CYS A 373 -8.89 11.69 14.38
N VAL A 374 -8.79 12.00 13.09
CA VAL A 374 -9.47 11.29 12.01
C VAL A 374 -8.99 9.83 11.93
N VAL A 375 -7.67 9.61 11.89
CA VAL A 375 -7.09 8.27 11.85
C VAL A 375 -7.52 7.46 13.07
N ARG A 376 -7.45 8.06 14.27
CA ARG A 376 -7.90 7.43 15.51
C ARG A 376 -9.36 7.00 15.40
N LYS A 377 -10.27 7.88 14.97
CA LYS A 377 -11.71 7.59 14.82
C LYS A 377 -11.94 6.31 13.99
N HIS A 378 -11.25 6.18 12.86
CA HIS A 378 -11.38 5.00 12.00
C HIS A 378 -10.75 3.75 12.62
N LEU A 379 -9.52 3.85 13.14
CA LEU A 379 -8.81 2.69 13.69
C LEU A 379 -9.49 2.10 14.94
N MET A 380 -10.16 2.92 15.75
CA MET A 380 -10.92 2.44 16.92
C MET A 380 -12.05 1.46 16.54
N THR A 381 -12.47 1.42 15.27
CA THR A 381 -13.50 0.47 14.81
C THR A 381 -12.94 -0.90 14.41
N GLY A 382 -11.61 -1.08 14.36
CA GLY A 382 -10.99 -2.23 13.71
C GLY A 382 -10.95 -3.55 14.50
N GLY A 383 -11.42 -3.54 15.74
CA GLY A 383 -11.54 -4.73 16.58
C GLY A 383 -10.20 -5.25 17.12
N THR A 384 -10.27 -6.33 17.91
CA THR A 384 -9.15 -6.82 18.73
C THR A 384 -7.94 -7.31 17.93
N ARG A 385 -8.13 -7.88 16.74
CA ARG A 385 -7.03 -8.43 15.92
C ARG A 385 -6.18 -7.37 15.21
N ARG A 386 -6.76 -6.21 14.86
CA ARG A 386 -6.09 -5.17 14.04
C ARG A 386 -5.43 -4.06 14.86
N LEU A 387 -6.00 -3.75 16.03
CA LEU A 387 -5.48 -2.72 16.93
C LEU A 387 -3.99 -2.91 17.29
N PRO A 388 -3.47 -4.13 17.56
CA PRO A 388 -2.05 -4.31 17.88
C PRO A 388 -1.08 -3.85 16.79
N PHE A 389 -1.51 -3.82 15.53
CA PHE A 389 -0.66 -3.41 14.39
C PHE A 389 -0.78 -1.92 14.09
N THR A 390 -1.98 -1.36 14.21
CA THR A 390 -2.32 -0.01 13.72
C THR A 390 -2.20 1.07 14.79
N ILE A 391 -2.32 0.72 16.07
CA ILE A 391 -2.20 1.67 17.19
C ILE A 391 -0.77 2.13 17.46
N PRO A 392 0.26 1.25 17.47
CA PRO A 392 1.64 1.70 17.65
C PRO A 392 2.09 2.82 16.70
N PRO A 393 1.92 2.71 15.35
CA PRO A 393 2.35 3.78 14.45
C PRO A 393 1.55 5.09 14.66
N LEU A 394 0.26 5.02 15.02
CA LEU A 394 -0.52 6.20 15.38
C LEU A 394 0.08 6.91 16.62
N ILE A 395 0.43 6.14 17.66
CA ILE A 395 1.04 6.68 18.88
C ILE A 395 2.37 7.33 18.57
N PHE A 396 3.25 6.65 17.81
CA PHE A 396 4.55 7.24 17.44
C PHE A 396 4.41 8.49 16.56
N SER A 397 3.40 8.54 15.67
CA SER A 397 3.11 9.74 14.88
C SER A 397 2.67 10.92 15.77
N ALA A 398 1.83 10.66 16.79
CA ALA A 398 1.45 11.66 17.78
C ALA A 398 2.61 12.07 18.70
N LEU A 399 3.48 11.16 19.12
CA LEU A 399 4.69 11.48 19.89
C LEU A 399 5.68 12.32 19.08
N ARG A 400 5.78 12.10 17.76
CA ARG A 400 6.56 12.96 16.87
C ARG A 400 6.00 14.38 16.84
N LEU A 401 4.67 14.55 16.81
CA LEU A 401 4.03 15.87 16.91
C LEU A 401 4.33 16.54 18.27
N VAL A 402 4.31 15.80 19.37
CA VAL A 402 4.69 16.32 20.70
C VAL A 402 6.12 16.87 20.69
N ARG A 403 7.08 16.12 20.14
CA ARG A 403 8.49 16.57 20.03
C ARG A 403 8.65 17.79 19.13
N GLN A 404 7.86 17.89 18.05
CA GLN A 404 7.85 19.09 17.20
C GLN A 404 7.36 20.31 17.99
N LEU A 405 6.27 20.18 18.74
CA LEU A 405 5.74 21.25 19.59
C LEU A 405 6.74 21.68 20.68
N GLU A 406 7.47 20.74 21.27
CA GLU A 406 8.53 21.02 22.25
C GLU A 406 9.69 21.81 21.62
N SER A 407 10.16 21.40 20.43
CA SER A 407 11.25 22.09 19.73
C SER A 407 10.89 23.53 19.29
N GLN A 408 9.59 23.80 19.09
CA GLN A 408 9.05 25.12 18.76
C GLN A 408 8.67 25.92 20.02
N GLY A 409 8.64 25.26 21.19
CA GLY A 409 8.11 25.73 22.46
C GLY A 409 8.95 26.76 23.21
N GLY A 410 9.81 27.51 22.53
CA GLY A 410 10.49 28.67 23.10
C GLY A 410 9.59 29.90 23.30
N ASP A 411 8.38 29.95 22.72
CA ASP A 411 7.62 31.21 22.64
C ASP A 411 6.08 31.10 22.55
N ILE A 412 5.43 30.05 23.06
CA ILE A 412 3.95 29.90 22.96
C ILE A 412 3.27 29.88 24.33
N THR A 413 3.14 31.06 24.93
CA THR A 413 2.26 31.35 26.07
C THR A 413 0.81 31.53 25.59
N GLY A 414 0.14 30.44 25.20
CA GLY A 414 -1.28 30.47 24.82
C GLY A 414 -1.99 29.19 25.23
N GLU A 415 -2.68 29.20 26.36
CA GLU A 415 -3.54 28.09 26.85
C GLU A 415 -4.76 27.80 25.94
N ASP A 416 -4.96 28.57 24.87
CA ASP A 416 -6.13 28.49 23.97
C ASP A 416 -5.88 27.75 22.64
N LEU A 417 -4.67 27.22 22.39
CA LEU A 417 -4.40 26.44 21.18
C LEU A 417 -4.87 24.98 21.32
N PRO A 418 -5.56 24.40 20.31
CA PRO A 418 -6.09 23.03 20.40
C PRO A 418 -4.97 21.98 20.46
N ALA A 419 -3.82 22.25 19.86
CA ALA A 419 -2.66 21.36 19.82
C ALA A 419 -1.66 21.60 20.96
N THR A 420 -2.08 21.31 22.20
CA THR A 420 -1.15 21.27 23.34
C THR A 420 -0.65 19.84 23.58
N PRO A 421 0.59 19.66 24.08
CA PRO A 421 1.10 18.35 24.50
C PRO A 421 0.15 17.62 25.46
N ARG A 422 -0.49 18.35 26.40
CA ARG A 422 -1.48 17.78 27.34
C ARG A 422 -2.69 17.16 26.62
N ASN A 423 -3.26 17.86 25.64
CA ASN A 423 -4.39 17.34 24.86
C ASN A 423 -3.97 16.08 24.06
N ILE A 424 -2.78 16.10 23.47
CA ILE A 424 -2.25 14.94 22.72
C ILE A 424 -2.06 13.75 23.66
N PHE A 425 -1.47 13.94 24.84
CA PHE A 425 -1.31 12.87 25.83
C PHE A 425 -2.64 12.33 26.34
N GLN A 426 -3.67 13.17 26.49
CA GLN A 426 -5.02 12.70 26.85
C GLN A 426 -5.60 11.80 25.75
N ILE A 427 -5.44 12.17 24.48
CA ILE A 427 -5.86 11.35 23.33
C ILE A 427 -5.09 10.02 23.31
N LEU A 428 -3.77 10.06 23.57
CA LEU A 428 -2.92 8.87 23.64
C LEU A 428 -3.37 7.93 24.77
N ASN A 429 -3.63 8.45 25.97
CA ASN A 429 -4.09 7.66 27.11
C ASN A 429 -5.39 6.91 26.77
N GLN A 430 -6.41 7.62 26.28
CA GLN A 430 -7.67 7.01 25.85
C GLN A 430 -7.49 5.96 24.74
N THR A 431 -6.48 6.14 23.87
CA THR A 431 -6.21 5.20 22.78
C THR A 431 -5.55 3.92 23.29
N ILE A 432 -4.61 4.03 24.23
CA ILE A 432 -3.94 2.88 24.85
C ILE A 432 -4.89 2.16 25.82
N GLU A 433 -5.81 2.87 26.47
CA GLU A 433 -6.86 2.26 27.29
C GLU A 433 -7.73 1.29 26.49
N VAL A 434 -8.13 1.68 25.27
CA VAL A 434 -8.84 0.76 24.35
C VAL A 434 -7.96 -0.43 23.97
N LEU A 435 -6.66 -0.22 23.70
CA LEU A 435 -5.72 -1.31 23.41
C LEU A 435 -5.54 -2.26 24.61
N SER A 436 -5.68 -1.75 25.83
CA SER A 436 -5.56 -2.52 27.07
C SER A 436 -6.70 -3.53 27.24
N SER A 437 -7.85 -3.32 26.56
CA SER A 437 -8.94 -4.31 26.48
C SER A 437 -8.66 -5.48 25.51
N VAL A 438 -7.58 -5.39 24.73
CA VAL A 438 -7.13 -6.42 23.78
C VAL A 438 -6.10 -7.33 24.47
N PRO A 439 -6.05 -8.64 24.17
CA PRO A 439 -5.10 -9.58 24.78
C PRO A 439 -3.64 -9.38 24.28
N CYS A 440 -3.10 -8.18 24.40
CA CYS A 440 -1.71 -7.81 24.10
C CYS A 440 -1.10 -6.87 25.18
N PRO A 441 -1.15 -7.25 26.47
CA PRO A 441 -0.80 -6.34 27.58
C PRO A 441 0.66 -5.86 27.55
N GLU A 442 1.58 -6.68 27.03
CA GLU A 442 2.98 -6.26 26.87
C GLU A 442 3.16 -5.07 25.92
N LEU A 443 2.37 -5.02 24.85
CA LEU A 443 2.44 -3.93 23.87
C LEU A 443 1.89 -2.65 24.49
N ALA A 444 0.73 -2.72 25.14
CA ALA A 444 0.14 -1.59 25.85
C ALA A 444 1.09 -1.04 26.93
N LEU A 445 1.74 -1.91 27.71
CA LEU A 445 2.73 -1.52 28.71
C LEU A 445 3.92 -0.77 28.08
N ARG A 446 4.48 -1.28 26.97
CA ARG A 446 5.57 -0.59 26.25
C ARG A 446 5.14 0.79 25.76
N LEU A 447 3.91 0.93 25.25
CA LEU A 447 3.38 2.19 24.78
C LEU A 447 3.14 3.19 25.91
N TYR A 448 2.62 2.75 27.06
CA TYR A 448 2.51 3.61 28.25
C TYR A 448 3.87 4.11 28.73
N LEU A 449 4.88 3.23 28.78
CA LEU A 449 6.24 3.63 29.17
C LEU A 449 6.86 4.64 28.20
N GLN A 450 6.66 4.46 26.88
CA GLN A 450 7.11 5.43 25.88
C GLN A 450 6.38 6.78 25.98
N CYS A 451 5.08 6.78 26.26
CA CYS A 451 4.33 8.02 26.51
C CYS A 451 4.78 8.71 27.80
N ALA A 452 5.14 7.93 28.83
CA ALA A 452 5.67 8.49 30.08
C ALA A 452 7.06 9.13 29.91
N GLU A 453 7.93 8.53 29.10
CA GLU A 453 9.24 9.11 28.73
C GLU A 453 9.02 10.44 27.98
N ALA A 454 8.17 10.46 26.95
CA ALA A 454 7.86 11.69 26.22
C ALA A 454 7.17 12.77 27.08
N ALA A 455 6.30 12.38 28.02
CA ALA A 455 5.67 13.32 28.94
C ALA A 455 6.68 13.91 29.94
N SER A 456 7.72 13.13 30.31
CA SER A 456 8.84 13.63 31.10
C SER A 456 9.66 14.66 30.32
N ASP A 457 9.91 14.43 29.03
CA ASP A 457 10.65 15.39 28.19
C ASP A 457 9.91 16.74 28.11
N CYS A 458 8.57 16.72 28.18
CA CYS A 458 7.72 17.92 28.21
C CYS A 458 7.51 18.55 29.61
N ASP A 459 8.24 18.10 30.65
CA ASP A 459 8.07 18.55 32.05
C ASP A 459 6.64 18.36 32.62
N LEU A 460 5.88 17.37 32.13
CA LEU A 460 4.51 17.08 32.56
C LEU A 460 4.46 15.94 33.59
N GLU A 461 4.89 16.24 34.81
CA GLU A 461 4.95 15.24 35.91
C GLU A 461 3.63 14.47 36.13
N PRO A 462 2.45 15.12 36.25
CA PRO A 462 1.20 14.39 36.56
C PRO A 462 0.81 13.40 35.46
N VAL A 463 1.06 13.75 34.20
CA VAL A 463 0.75 12.93 33.03
C VAL A 463 1.70 11.73 32.97
N ALA A 464 3.00 11.96 33.18
CA ALA A 464 3.98 10.88 33.26
C ALA A 464 3.67 9.91 34.41
N TYR A 465 3.21 10.42 35.56
CA TYR A 465 2.86 9.60 36.71
C TYR A 465 1.62 8.74 36.45
N GLU A 466 0.62 9.29 35.78
CA GLU A 466 -0.59 8.56 35.37
C GLU A 466 -0.23 7.39 34.45
N PHE A 467 0.57 7.64 33.41
CA PHE A 467 1.02 6.57 32.49
C PHE A 467 1.80 5.47 33.19
N PHE A 468 2.69 5.81 34.14
CA PHE A 468 3.37 4.80 34.96
C PHE A 468 2.42 4.00 35.82
N THR A 469 1.41 4.65 36.40
CA THR A 469 0.41 3.98 37.24
C THR A 469 -0.38 2.98 36.41
N GLN A 470 -0.81 3.35 35.20
CA GLN A 470 -1.47 2.43 34.26
C GLN A 470 -0.56 1.27 33.85
N ALA A 471 0.72 1.53 33.57
CA ALA A 471 1.69 0.49 33.25
C ALA A 471 1.88 -0.51 34.42
N PHE A 472 1.87 -0.03 35.67
CA PHE A 472 1.92 -0.91 36.84
C PHE A 472 0.64 -1.74 37.02
N ILE A 473 -0.54 -1.15 36.79
CA ILE A 473 -1.82 -1.88 36.84
C ILE A 473 -1.80 -3.02 35.82
N LEU A 474 -1.41 -2.75 34.56
CA LEU A 474 -1.28 -3.79 33.54
C LEU A 474 -0.30 -4.90 33.91
N TYR A 475 0.84 -4.53 34.52
CA TYR A 475 1.81 -5.50 34.99
C TYR A 475 1.24 -6.41 36.09
N GLU A 476 0.43 -5.87 37.00
CA GLU A 476 -0.16 -6.63 38.11
C GLU A 476 -1.34 -7.51 37.68
N GLU A 477 -2.22 -7.00 36.83
CA GLU A 477 -3.52 -7.61 36.54
C GLU A 477 -3.49 -8.50 35.29
N GLU A 478 -2.74 -8.11 34.25
CA GLU A 478 -2.84 -8.73 32.91
C GLU A 478 -1.60 -9.57 32.51
N ILE A 479 -0.40 -9.21 32.97
CA ILE A 479 0.84 -9.92 32.60
C ILE A 479 1.09 -11.11 33.55
N ALA A 480 0.58 -12.29 33.17
CA ALA A 480 0.74 -13.51 33.94
C ALA A 480 1.99 -14.33 33.59
N ASP A 481 2.50 -14.25 32.35
CA ASP A 481 3.64 -15.04 31.91
C ASP A 481 4.94 -14.62 32.61
N SER A 482 5.70 -15.60 33.11
CA SER A 482 6.89 -15.34 33.91
C SER A 482 8.02 -14.70 33.12
N GLU A 483 8.15 -14.96 31.82
CA GLU A 483 9.22 -14.35 31.01
C GLU A 483 8.81 -12.93 30.60
N ALA A 484 7.55 -12.73 30.23
CA ALA A 484 6.96 -11.42 29.96
C ALA A 484 7.05 -10.49 31.18
N GLN A 485 6.77 -10.98 32.40
CA GLN A 485 6.93 -10.22 33.65
C GLN A 485 8.38 -9.75 33.84
N VAL A 486 9.36 -10.61 33.54
CA VAL A 486 10.78 -10.26 33.64
C VAL A 486 11.13 -9.17 32.63
N THR A 487 10.70 -9.29 31.38
CA THR A 487 10.93 -8.24 30.38
C THR A 487 10.25 -6.92 30.80
N ALA A 488 8.99 -6.97 31.21
CA ALA A 488 8.21 -5.82 31.63
C ALA A 488 8.86 -5.07 32.81
N ILE A 489 9.32 -5.78 33.84
CA ILE A 489 9.96 -5.13 34.99
C ILE A 489 11.29 -4.47 34.60
N HIS A 490 12.08 -5.09 33.71
CA HIS A 490 13.32 -4.48 33.23
C HIS A 490 13.04 -3.22 32.41
N LEU A 491 11.97 -3.21 31.60
CA LEU A 491 11.54 -2.03 30.86
C LEU A 491 11.03 -0.91 31.79
N ILE A 492 10.24 -1.25 32.80
CA ILE A 492 9.78 -0.29 33.83
C ILE A 492 11.00 0.33 34.53
N VAL A 493 11.95 -0.50 34.99
CA VAL A 493 13.15 -0.03 35.70
C VAL A 493 14.02 0.83 34.77
N GLY A 494 14.23 0.41 33.52
CA GLY A 494 15.01 1.18 32.54
C GLY A 494 14.38 2.52 32.20
N THR A 495 13.06 2.58 32.04
CA THR A 495 12.33 3.82 31.76
C THR A 495 12.35 4.75 32.97
N LEU A 496 12.08 4.21 34.16
CA LEU A 496 12.11 4.95 35.42
C LEU A 496 13.51 5.47 35.76
N GLN A 497 14.58 4.84 35.25
CA GLN A 497 15.95 5.35 35.40
C GLN A 497 16.19 6.61 34.57
N ARG A 498 15.57 6.73 33.38
CA ARG A 498 15.76 7.86 32.45
C ARG A 498 14.93 9.08 32.82
N ILE A 499 13.82 8.87 33.52
CA ILE A 499 12.87 9.93 33.84
C ILE A 499 13.30 10.68 35.10
N ASN A 500 13.44 11.99 34.93
CA ASN A 500 13.89 12.92 35.97
C ASN A 500 12.81 13.92 36.40
N VAL A 501 11.64 13.93 35.75
CA VAL A 501 10.56 14.90 36.06
C VAL A 501 9.86 14.65 37.40
N PHE A 502 9.97 13.45 37.98
CA PHE A 502 9.25 13.10 39.20
C PHE A 502 9.84 13.77 40.44
N GLY A 503 8.97 14.41 41.23
CA GLY A 503 9.28 14.84 42.58
C GLY A 503 9.60 13.67 43.50
N VAL A 504 10.22 13.97 44.65
CA VAL A 504 10.76 12.98 45.58
C VAL A 504 9.71 11.95 46.02
N GLU A 505 8.49 12.38 46.35
CA GLU A 505 7.41 11.50 46.85
C GLU A 505 6.89 10.55 45.76
N ASN A 506 6.62 11.08 44.58
CA ASN A 506 6.14 10.30 43.44
C ASN A 506 7.19 9.28 43.00
N ARG A 507 8.46 9.71 42.91
CA ARG A 507 9.60 8.85 42.58
C ARG A 507 9.80 7.75 43.62
N ASP A 508 9.74 8.07 44.91
CA ASP A 508 9.88 7.09 45.99
C ASP A 508 8.78 6.01 45.91
N THR A 509 7.55 6.43 45.63
CA THR A 509 6.41 5.52 45.46
C THR A 509 6.62 4.56 44.28
N LEU A 510 7.03 5.07 43.11
CA LEU A 510 7.23 4.26 41.90
C LEU A 510 8.44 3.31 42.05
N THR A 511 9.54 3.77 42.63
CA THR A 511 10.74 2.95 42.87
C THR A 511 10.48 1.88 43.94
N HIS A 512 9.71 2.18 44.98
CA HIS A 512 9.27 1.19 45.97
C HIS A 512 8.38 0.11 45.33
N LYS A 513 7.44 0.48 44.46
CA LYS A 513 6.63 -0.48 43.70
C LYS A 513 7.49 -1.36 42.79
N ALA A 514 8.36 -0.76 41.97
CA ALA A 514 9.25 -1.50 41.07
C ALA A 514 10.18 -2.48 41.81
N THR A 515 10.81 -2.04 42.91
CA THR A 515 11.62 -2.92 43.75
C THR A 515 10.78 -4.01 44.41
N GLY A 516 9.55 -3.71 44.82
CA GLY A 516 8.58 -4.68 45.30
C GLY A 516 8.28 -5.79 44.30
N TYR A 517 7.96 -5.43 43.05
CA TYR A 517 7.67 -6.40 41.97
C TYR A 517 8.88 -7.21 41.54
N SER A 518 10.05 -6.58 41.41
CA SER A 518 11.31 -7.29 41.10
C SER A 518 11.59 -8.44 42.08
N ALA A 519 11.19 -8.26 43.34
CA ALA A 519 11.35 -9.24 44.39
C ALA A 519 10.18 -10.22 44.52
N ARG A 520 9.13 -10.12 43.71
CA ARG A 520 8.02 -11.09 43.66
C ARG A 520 8.09 -12.05 42.47
N LEU A 521 9.07 -11.88 41.58
CA LEU A 521 9.30 -12.81 40.46
C LEU A 521 9.51 -14.25 40.95
N LEU A 522 8.96 -15.20 40.19
CA LEU A 522 8.92 -16.62 40.56
C LEU A 522 10.30 -17.29 40.51
N LYS A 523 11.02 -17.10 39.40
CA LYS A 523 12.34 -17.71 39.16
C LYS A 523 13.43 -16.93 39.92
N LYS A 524 14.19 -17.62 40.78
CA LYS A 524 15.27 -17.02 41.60
C LYS A 524 16.36 -16.30 40.79
N PRO A 525 16.84 -16.82 39.64
CA PRO A 525 17.79 -16.10 38.81
C PRO A 525 17.23 -14.77 38.30
N ASP A 526 16.00 -14.76 37.82
CA ASP A 526 15.38 -13.56 37.25
C ASP A 526 15.01 -12.54 38.34
N GLN A 527 14.56 -13.02 39.50
CA GLN A 527 14.39 -12.23 40.72
C GLN A 527 15.71 -11.53 41.11
N CYS A 528 16.83 -12.27 41.09
CA CYS A 528 18.14 -11.71 41.38
C CYS A 528 18.52 -10.59 40.41
N ARG A 529 18.33 -10.84 39.10
CA ARG A 529 18.64 -9.88 38.03
C ARG A 529 17.81 -8.62 38.10
N ALA A 530 16.51 -8.74 38.28
CA ALA A 530 15.62 -7.59 38.42
C ALA A 530 15.94 -6.77 39.69
N VAL A 531 16.25 -7.44 40.81
CA VAL A 531 16.56 -6.76 42.08
C VAL A 531 17.88 -6.00 42.03
N TYR A 532 18.95 -6.57 41.46
CA TYR A 532 20.19 -5.80 41.29
C TYR A 532 20.02 -4.70 40.23
N ALA A 533 19.17 -4.89 39.21
CA ALA A 533 18.90 -3.84 38.23
C ALA A 533 18.26 -2.61 38.88
N CYS A 534 17.39 -2.81 39.89
CA CYS A 534 16.82 -1.72 40.68
C CYS A 534 17.87 -0.90 41.45
N SER A 535 19.10 -1.40 41.67
CA SER A 535 20.16 -0.58 42.29
C SER A 535 20.50 0.66 41.47
N HIS A 536 20.33 0.60 40.14
CA HIS A 536 20.53 1.71 39.22
C HIS A 536 19.44 2.80 39.32
N LEU A 537 18.30 2.52 39.96
CA LEU A 537 17.28 3.55 40.23
C LEU A 537 17.72 4.52 41.33
N PHE A 538 18.59 4.05 42.24
CA PHE A 538 19.06 4.81 43.40
C PHE A 538 20.46 5.41 43.18
N TRP A 539 21.14 5.06 42.10
CA TRP A 539 22.48 5.53 41.78
C TRP A 539 22.65 5.77 40.27
N VAL A 540 22.38 7.01 39.84
CA VAL A 540 22.45 7.44 38.43
C VAL A 540 23.66 8.37 38.24
N ASP A 541 24.41 8.15 37.15
CA ASP A 541 25.65 8.86 36.84
C ASP A 541 25.40 10.17 36.05
N ASP A 542 24.50 11.01 36.57
CA ASP A 542 24.19 12.34 36.01
C ASP A 542 24.38 13.44 37.05
N LEU A 543 24.56 14.69 36.59
CA LEU A 543 24.82 15.86 37.47
C LEU A 543 23.68 16.09 38.47
N ASP A 544 22.43 15.91 38.02
CA ASP A 544 21.21 15.98 38.83
C ASP A 544 20.63 14.58 39.14
N GLY A 545 21.42 13.53 38.90
CA GLY A 545 21.03 12.15 39.14
C GLY A 545 20.91 11.81 40.63
N ILE A 546 20.02 10.87 40.95
CA ILE A 546 19.82 10.40 42.33
C ILE A 546 21.08 9.67 42.81
N LYS A 547 21.54 10.05 44.01
CA LYS A 547 22.71 9.48 44.69
C LYS A 547 22.36 8.96 46.08
N ASP A 548 21.46 7.98 46.14
CA ASP A 548 21.16 7.23 47.36
C ASP A 548 21.98 5.93 47.41
N GLY A 549 23.19 6.07 47.95
CA GLY A 549 24.15 4.97 47.99
C GLY A 549 23.77 3.84 48.95
N GLU A 550 22.97 4.15 49.98
CA GLU A 550 22.50 3.18 50.97
C GLU A 550 21.44 2.26 50.37
N ARG A 551 20.44 2.81 49.67
CA ARG A 551 19.40 2.01 49.00
C ARG A 551 19.95 1.21 47.82
N ALA A 552 20.90 1.76 47.07
CA ALA A 552 21.61 1.01 46.02
C ALA A 552 22.30 -0.23 46.61
N LEU A 553 23.00 -0.08 47.74
CA LEU A 553 23.62 -1.20 48.45
C LEU A 553 22.59 -2.18 49.03
N LEU A 554 21.45 -1.69 49.52
CA LEU A 554 20.36 -2.54 50.00
C LEU A 554 19.84 -3.48 48.90
N CYS A 555 19.64 -2.96 47.68
CA CYS A 555 19.26 -3.76 46.51
C CYS A 555 20.32 -4.82 46.18
N LEU A 556 21.59 -4.44 46.16
CA LEU A 556 22.70 -5.36 45.89
C LEU A 556 22.85 -6.46 46.96
N ARG A 557 22.69 -6.12 48.25
CA ARG A 557 22.67 -7.11 49.35
C ARG A 557 21.45 -8.02 49.28
N ARG A 558 20.30 -7.51 48.84
CA ARG A 558 19.10 -8.33 48.61
C ARG A 558 19.30 -9.29 47.44
N ALA A 559 19.89 -8.83 46.32
CA ALA A 559 20.24 -9.69 45.19
C ALA A 559 21.23 -10.80 45.61
N LEU A 560 22.25 -10.47 46.40
CA LEU A 560 23.21 -11.44 46.94
C LEU A 560 22.53 -12.51 47.81
N ARG A 561 21.56 -12.13 48.66
CA ARG A 561 20.76 -13.10 49.44
C ARG A 561 19.93 -14.03 48.54
N ILE A 562 19.37 -13.50 47.46
CA ILE A 562 18.60 -14.29 46.49
C ILE A 562 19.50 -15.26 45.72
N ALA A 563 20.68 -14.80 45.27
CA ALA A 563 21.68 -15.64 44.62
C ALA A 563 22.15 -16.80 45.52
N ASN A 564 22.44 -16.52 46.80
CA ASN A 564 22.77 -17.54 47.79
C ASN A 564 21.64 -18.57 47.97
N ALA A 565 20.38 -18.13 48.03
CA ALA A 565 19.25 -19.04 48.12
C ALA A 565 19.11 -19.91 46.85
N ALA A 566 19.37 -19.35 45.67
CA ALA A 566 19.36 -20.08 44.41
C ALA A 566 20.47 -21.16 44.37
N GLN A 567 21.67 -20.80 44.82
CA GLN A 567 22.82 -21.70 44.92
C GLN A 567 22.54 -22.87 45.89
N GLN A 568 21.96 -22.59 47.05
CA GLN A 568 21.58 -23.63 48.03
C GLN A 568 20.54 -24.61 47.47
N MET A 569 19.56 -24.13 46.70
CA MET A 569 18.57 -24.98 46.05
C MET A 569 19.17 -25.84 44.93
N ALA A 570 20.11 -25.29 44.16
CA ALA A 570 20.85 -26.04 43.13
C ALA A 570 21.72 -27.14 43.76
N ASN A 571 22.45 -26.82 44.82
CA ASN A 571 23.28 -27.79 45.55
C ASN A 571 22.46 -28.94 46.19
N ALA A 572 21.20 -28.66 46.57
CA ALA A 572 20.27 -29.68 47.10
C ALA A 572 19.72 -30.61 46.01
N THR A 573 19.61 -30.14 44.77
CA THR A 573 19.09 -30.90 43.62
C THR A 573 20.27 -31.52 42.88
N ARG A 574 20.73 -32.69 43.34
CA ARG A 574 21.95 -33.38 42.86
C ARG A 574 22.02 -33.45 41.32
N GLY A 575 22.85 -32.61 40.70
CA GLY A 575 23.18 -32.69 39.27
C GLY A 575 23.43 -31.38 38.51
N SER A 576 23.15 -30.21 39.09
CA SER A 576 23.48 -28.91 38.46
C SER A 576 24.41 -28.11 39.36
N SER A 577 25.55 -27.69 38.82
CA SER A 577 26.28 -26.52 39.34
C SER A 577 25.28 -25.36 39.43
N GLY A 578 25.20 -24.73 40.60
CA GLY A 578 24.34 -23.56 40.79
C GLY A 578 24.84 -22.37 39.98
N PRO A 579 24.05 -21.29 39.84
CA PRO A 579 24.38 -20.20 38.93
C PRO A 579 25.47 -19.30 39.54
N VAL A 580 26.72 -19.77 39.56
CA VAL A 580 27.92 -18.98 39.93
C VAL A 580 27.97 -17.68 39.11
N THR A 581 27.47 -17.74 37.88
CA THR A 581 27.27 -16.60 36.97
C THR A 581 26.53 -15.43 37.60
N LEU A 582 25.53 -15.66 38.47
CA LEU A 582 24.80 -14.59 39.15
C LEU A 582 25.68 -13.83 40.15
N PHE A 583 26.59 -14.51 40.85
CA PHE A 583 27.52 -13.85 41.76
C PHE A 583 28.52 -12.99 40.99
N VAL A 584 28.97 -13.45 39.82
CA VAL A 584 29.85 -12.68 38.92
C VAL A 584 29.10 -11.46 38.35
N GLU A 585 27.83 -11.61 37.95
CA GLU A 585 26.98 -10.48 37.53
C GLU A 585 26.83 -9.45 38.66
N ILE A 586 26.52 -9.89 39.88
CA ILE A 586 26.43 -9.02 41.06
C ILE A 586 27.77 -8.31 41.31
N LEU A 587 28.89 -9.02 41.24
CA LEU A 587 30.23 -8.44 41.42
C LEU A 587 30.47 -7.30 40.42
N ASN A 588 30.11 -7.49 39.16
CA ASN A 588 30.20 -6.43 38.16
C ASN A 588 29.32 -5.21 38.48
N LYS A 589 28.16 -5.41 39.12
CA LYS A 589 27.32 -4.30 39.61
C LYS A 589 27.92 -3.59 40.82
N TYR A 590 28.50 -4.32 41.77
CA TYR A 590 29.26 -3.72 42.88
C TYR A 590 30.43 -2.88 42.36
N ILE A 591 31.17 -3.41 41.39
CA ILE A 591 32.27 -2.73 40.73
C ILE A 591 31.79 -1.44 40.06
N TYR A 592 30.71 -1.51 39.29
CA TYR A 592 30.13 -0.33 38.64
C TYR A 592 29.79 0.77 39.66
N VAL A 593 29.03 0.44 40.70
CA VAL A 593 28.60 1.44 41.71
C VAL A 593 29.79 1.97 42.53
N TYR A 594 30.82 1.14 42.76
CA TYR A 594 32.08 1.54 43.39
C TYR A 594 32.88 2.53 42.52
N GLU A 595 33.00 2.25 41.21
CA GLU A 595 33.64 3.15 40.25
C GLU A 595 32.91 4.49 40.17
N LYS A 596 31.57 4.48 40.23
CA LYS A 596 30.75 5.69 40.26
C LYS A 596 30.80 6.44 41.60
N GLY A 597 31.63 6.00 42.55
CA GLY A 597 31.98 6.78 43.74
C GLY A 597 31.01 6.67 44.91
N ASN A 598 30.21 5.60 44.98
CA ASN A 598 29.34 5.38 46.14
C ASN A 598 30.18 5.07 47.40
N PRO A 599 30.08 5.90 48.46
CA PRO A 599 30.90 5.73 49.67
C PRO A 599 30.51 4.53 50.53
N HIS A 600 29.31 3.95 50.32
CA HIS A 600 28.82 2.82 51.10
C HIS A 600 29.35 1.46 50.62
N ILE A 601 29.90 1.39 49.40
CA ILE A 601 30.54 0.17 48.90
C ILE A 601 32.01 0.20 49.24
N THR A 602 32.45 -0.73 50.09
CA THR A 602 33.84 -0.79 50.54
C THR A 602 34.65 -1.78 49.71
N PRO A 603 35.99 -1.61 49.62
CA PRO A 603 36.88 -2.61 49.02
C PRO A 603 36.73 -4.00 49.65
N SER A 604 36.40 -4.08 50.94
CA SER A 604 36.13 -5.33 51.64
C SER A 604 34.87 -6.04 51.15
N ASP A 605 33.83 -5.31 50.76
CA ASP A 605 32.61 -5.92 50.20
C ASP A 605 32.93 -6.64 48.87
N ILE A 606 33.70 -5.97 47.99
CA ILE A 606 34.15 -6.53 46.72
C ILE A 606 35.06 -7.75 46.93
N GLN A 607 36.00 -7.64 47.88
CA GLN A 607 36.90 -8.74 48.26
C GLN A 607 36.12 -9.98 48.74
N SER A 608 35.15 -9.77 49.64
CA SER A 608 34.33 -10.86 50.19
C SER A 608 33.54 -11.60 49.10
N LEU A 609 33.08 -10.87 48.07
CA LEU A 609 32.33 -11.44 46.96
C LEU A 609 33.24 -12.23 45.99
N ILE A 610 34.48 -11.78 45.77
CA ILE A 610 35.50 -12.52 45.01
C ILE A 610 35.85 -13.83 45.72
N GLU A 611 36.05 -13.79 47.03
CA GLU A 611 36.33 -14.97 47.86
C GLU A 611 35.15 -15.96 47.83
N LEU A 612 33.92 -15.46 47.90
CA LEU A 612 32.70 -16.27 47.77
C LEU A 612 32.63 -16.96 46.39
N ILE A 613 32.85 -16.23 45.29
CA ILE A 613 32.85 -16.80 43.93
C ILE A 613 33.92 -17.90 43.80
N ASN A 614 35.14 -17.64 44.27
CA ASN A 614 36.22 -18.63 44.24
C ASN A 614 35.88 -19.89 45.03
N THR A 615 35.19 -19.76 46.16
CA THR A 615 34.78 -20.89 47.01
C THR A 615 33.72 -21.75 46.31
N GLU A 616 32.70 -21.12 45.73
CA GLU A 616 31.63 -21.83 45.02
C GLU A 616 32.13 -22.50 43.72
N MET A 617 33.05 -21.86 43.00
CA MET A 617 33.71 -22.46 41.82
C MET A 617 34.57 -23.69 42.18
N GLN A 618 35.13 -23.73 43.39
CA GLN A 618 35.90 -24.89 43.86
C GLN A 618 35.00 -26.05 44.27
N SER A 619 33.80 -25.78 44.81
CA SER A 619 32.83 -26.84 45.14
C SER A 619 32.21 -27.53 43.92
N ASP A 620 32.11 -26.84 42.77
CA ASP A 620 31.58 -27.40 41.52
C ASP A 620 32.51 -28.41 40.83
N ASN A 621 33.80 -28.46 41.19
CA ASN A 621 34.84 -29.25 40.51
C ASN A 621 34.87 -30.75 40.85
N ASN A 622 33.98 -31.25 41.71
CA ASN A 622 34.01 -32.65 42.17
C ASN A 622 33.43 -33.70 41.18
N GLY A 623 33.08 -33.32 39.94
CA GLY A 623 32.40 -34.22 38.98
C GLY A 623 33.01 -34.37 37.58
N ASN A 624 33.88 -33.47 37.10
CA ASN A 624 34.49 -33.63 35.77
C ASN A 624 35.80 -32.83 35.65
N THR A 625 36.85 -33.50 35.19
CA THR A 625 38.17 -32.95 34.89
C THR A 625 38.11 -31.98 33.70
N ARG A 626 37.73 -30.72 33.93
CA ARG A 626 38.07 -29.56 33.08
C ARG A 626 37.96 -28.30 33.93
N THR A 627 39.06 -27.59 34.12
CA THR A 627 39.14 -26.21 34.61
C THR A 627 38.36 -25.27 33.67
N HIS A 628 37.03 -25.26 33.74
CA HIS A 628 36.25 -24.17 33.20
C HIS A 628 36.20 -23.10 34.29
N SER A 629 37.27 -22.30 34.41
CA SER A 629 37.11 -20.97 34.99
C SER A 629 36.02 -20.28 34.18
N ASP A 630 34.96 -19.78 34.81
CA ASP A 630 33.95 -18.99 34.11
C ASP A 630 34.69 -17.89 33.31
N PRO A 631 34.65 -17.92 31.96
CA PRO A 631 35.37 -16.96 31.14
C PRO A 631 34.95 -15.52 31.47
N PHE A 632 33.74 -15.32 31.97
CA PHE A 632 33.22 -14.04 32.42
C PHE A 632 33.90 -13.55 33.70
N PHE A 633 34.14 -14.44 34.67
CA PHE A 633 34.88 -14.12 35.90
C PHE A 633 36.35 -13.82 35.61
N THR A 634 37.01 -14.64 34.79
CA THR A 634 38.41 -14.39 34.38
C THR A 634 38.57 -13.05 33.66
N SER A 635 37.61 -12.67 32.83
CA SER A 635 37.58 -11.37 32.15
C SER A 635 37.38 -10.22 33.14
N THR A 636 36.48 -10.39 34.12
CA THR A 636 36.26 -9.42 35.20
C THR A 636 37.53 -9.20 36.02
N LEU A 637 38.24 -10.26 36.42
CA LEU A 637 39.52 -10.14 37.14
C LEU A 637 40.60 -9.48 36.28
N ARG A 638 40.64 -9.76 34.97
CA ARG A 638 41.55 -9.07 34.04
C ARG A 638 41.26 -7.57 33.97
N TYR A 639 39.99 -7.18 33.92
CA TYR A 639 39.58 -5.78 33.96
C TYR A 639 40.06 -5.08 35.24
N MET A 640 39.85 -5.70 36.41
CA MET A 640 40.30 -5.13 37.69
C MET A 640 41.83 -5.00 37.76
N ARG A 641 42.58 -5.99 37.26
CA ARG A 641 44.06 -5.91 37.16
C ARG A 641 44.50 -4.79 36.21
N PHE A 642 43.79 -4.60 35.10
CA PHE A 642 44.07 -3.51 34.17
C PHE A 642 43.82 -2.14 34.81
N GLN A 643 42.70 -1.96 35.52
CA GLN A 643 42.42 -0.70 36.24
C GLN A 643 43.47 -0.40 37.32
N LYS A 644 43.98 -1.42 38.01
CA LYS A 644 45.10 -1.28 38.95
C LYS A 644 46.40 -0.83 38.28
N GLN A 645 46.72 -1.36 37.10
CA GLN A 645 47.94 -1.02 36.35
C GLN A 645 47.87 0.35 35.66
N LYS A 646 46.66 0.83 35.33
CA LYS A 646 46.43 2.10 34.62
C LYS A 646 46.83 3.35 35.44
N GLY A 647 46.83 3.25 36.78
CA GLY A 647 47.16 4.34 37.70
C GLY A 647 46.11 5.47 37.74
N GLY A 648 46.27 6.41 38.68
CA GLY A 648 45.34 7.54 38.93
C GLY A 648 44.29 7.24 40.01
N LEU A 649 43.34 8.17 40.23
CA LEU A 649 42.33 8.07 41.32
C LEU A 649 41.53 6.76 41.33
N MET A 650 41.29 6.16 40.15
CA MET A 650 40.67 4.83 40.07
C MET A 650 41.66 3.71 40.37
N GLY A 651 42.90 3.79 39.90
CA GLY A 651 43.96 2.84 40.23
C GLY A 651 44.17 2.72 41.74
N ASP A 652 44.24 3.85 42.45
CA ASP A 652 44.39 3.92 43.91
C ASP A 652 43.22 3.25 44.64
N LYS A 653 41.99 3.42 44.14
CA LYS A 653 40.79 2.74 44.66
C LYS A 653 40.85 1.22 44.46
N TYR A 654 41.45 0.74 43.38
CA TYR A 654 41.61 -0.69 43.11
C TYR A 654 42.83 -1.32 43.81
N GLU A 655 43.82 -0.53 44.22
CA GLU A 655 44.95 -1.03 45.03
C GLU A 655 44.52 -1.60 46.38
N LEU A 656 43.43 -1.06 46.95
CA LEU A 656 42.83 -1.50 48.21
C LEU A 656 42.16 -2.88 48.11
N ILE A 657 41.98 -3.43 46.91
CA ILE A 657 41.37 -4.74 46.65
C ILE A 657 42.48 -5.78 46.40
N LYS A 658 42.45 -6.90 47.12
CA LYS A 658 43.44 -7.98 47.04
C LYS A 658 42.96 -9.06 46.07
N LEU A 659 43.26 -8.88 44.77
CA LEU A 659 42.92 -9.83 43.70
C LEU A 659 43.72 -11.13 43.73
#